data_AF-A0A498L0T6-F1
#
_entry.id   AF-A0A498L0T6-F1
#
_cell.length_a   1.000
_cell.length_b   1.000
_cell.length_c   1.000
_cell.angle_alpha   90.00
_cell.angle_beta   90.00
_cell.angle_gamma   90.00
#
_symmetry.space_group_name_H-M   'P 1'
#
loop_
_entity.id
_entity.type
_entity.pdbx_description
1 polymer ?
#
loop_
_entity_poly.entity_id
_entity_poly.type
_entity_poly.pdbx_seq_one_letter_code
_entity_poly.pdbx_strand_id
1 'polypeptide(L)'
;MTDTSLKQSRSILELSPSERAADGIDPTAVEDALIEVIRYGEGDQKVFEDRTFPRLELDYLDVGRENNHPVEFHGCTFEDGISVEHADVMVPLIFEDCEIGALEIEDARFEYDVEVTDSTITGPVAAEESRFDRDCEFADTVFEAETRLEEITCGDDTCFDGALFEDFVSFRGGSFAGRSNAMDDNASFADVTFADEAVFEQVQLRASTFDGATFEGPAQFRELRVDGDVRFTDTTFEAEANFAEARFTEDATFAGATFSADADFQGAVFEGGARSLEDDVSFADATFAGLTQFGEAEFRYANFEAATFRSEAVFEEAWFMADADFVGATFDGQADFDEARFVEDADFSETTFRGKAVFRGAEFRGHANQLEDNATFDSATFVDDANFSGTEFTSANFMRVEFAGTIQFADATFTDRIDMLVLAIDDDPYVNLTDATIRGGTISQPKEGWVRYDLTRASIGDITLQSADESGGSQRLLDYFRFCNTVFSEFDGNEFDFSTHTDYLDRNDWVLHEFDDTTDRSYAVEMTPEVIETTYLNAKNSASAAGDMKAAGEFRVKRQQYARKKHLAIAADGASDLGSRFKNGVRAAENAFLGVTCGHGMRIFRIFAVFAIVPLLFAPVYAFGGPAFALEGVSQPESISAAFTSPGGQAQLFEILSFSYITFLTIGYGFNGPQGWAARILAPFEVYLSVILGGLVLYALIKRSEM
;
A
#
# COMPACT_ATOMS: atom_id res chain seq x y z
N MET A 1 -16.71 51.82 54.19
CA MET A 1 -17.39 51.03 55.23
C MET A 1 -16.79 51.34 56.61
N THR A 2 -17.46 51.05 57.73
CA THR A 2 -16.82 51.14 59.04
C THR A 2 -16.13 49.82 59.37
N ASP A 3 -14.92 49.87 59.93
CA ASP A 3 -14.17 48.70 60.46
C ASP A 3 -15.01 47.86 61.46
N THR A 4 -16.09 48.42 62.01
CA THR A 4 -17.04 47.72 62.87
C THR A 4 -17.99 46.78 62.11
N SER A 5 -18.38 47.11 60.87
CA SER A 5 -19.29 46.30 60.03
C SER A 5 -18.58 45.01 59.60
N LEU A 6 -17.40 45.15 59.00
CA LEU A 6 -16.54 44.03 58.59
C LEU A 6 -16.19 43.06 59.72
N LYS A 7 -15.92 43.56 60.93
CA LYS A 7 -15.67 42.71 62.11
C LYS A 7 -16.90 41.91 62.54
N GLN A 8 -18.10 42.47 62.37
CA GLN A 8 -19.34 41.73 62.65
C GLN A 8 -19.54 40.64 61.61
N SER A 9 -19.35 40.95 60.34
CA SER A 9 -19.49 39.98 59.24
C SER A 9 -18.48 38.84 59.38
N ARG A 10 -17.20 39.14 59.68
CA ARG A 10 -16.21 38.10 60.01
C ARG A 10 -16.61 37.24 61.21
N SER A 11 -17.14 37.86 62.28
CA SER A 11 -17.60 37.11 63.45
C SER A 11 -18.76 36.16 63.14
N ILE A 12 -19.62 36.45 62.16
CA ILE A 12 -20.68 35.54 61.71
C ILE A 12 -20.08 34.35 60.95
N LEU A 13 -19.09 34.62 60.09
CA LEU A 13 -18.44 33.61 59.24
C LEU A 13 -17.56 32.64 60.05
N GLU A 14 -17.00 33.07 61.18
CA GLU A 14 -16.22 32.22 62.10
C GLU A 14 -17.06 31.19 62.88
N LEU A 15 -18.38 31.37 62.97
CA LEU A 15 -19.27 30.44 63.67
C LEU A 15 -19.55 29.18 62.84
N SER A 16 -19.60 28.02 63.49
CA SER A 16 -20.08 26.78 62.85
C SER A 16 -21.58 26.86 62.51
N PRO A 17 -22.10 26.03 61.59
CA PRO A 17 -23.53 25.95 61.30
C PRO A 17 -24.40 25.77 62.56
N SER A 18 -23.93 24.96 63.51
CA SER A 18 -24.64 24.71 64.78
C SER A 18 -24.69 25.93 65.71
N GLU A 19 -23.64 26.75 65.73
CA GLU A 19 -23.56 27.98 66.50
C GLU A 19 -24.41 29.08 65.86
N ARG A 20 -24.37 29.22 64.53
CA ARG A 20 -25.23 30.13 63.77
C ARG A 20 -26.71 29.84 64.04
N ALA A 21 -27.09 28.56 64.01
CA ALA A 21 -28.46 28.14 64.34
C ALA A 21 -28.85 28.44 65.81
N ALA A 22 -27.91 28.27 66.76
CA ALA A 22 -28.15 28.58 68.16
C ALA A 22 -28.34 30.08 68.42
N ASP A 23 -27.63 30.92 67.67
CA ASP A 23 -27.69 32.38 67.74
C ASP A 23 -28.83 32.97 66.88
N GLY A 24 -29.55 32.14 66.13
CA GLY A 24 -30.67 32.55 65.28
C GLY A 24 -30.23 33.35 64.05
N ILE A 25 -29.00 33.11 63.58
CA ILE A 25 -28.47 33.68 62.33
C ILE A 25 -28.99 32.82 61.19
N ASP A 26 -29.73 33.43 60.26
CA ASP A 26 -30.23 32.74 59.07
C ASP A 26 -29.15 32.61 57.98
N PRO A 27 -29.30 31.67 57.03
CA PRO A 27 -28.33 31.48 55.94
C PRO A 27 -28.07 32.73 55.11
N THR A 28 -29.11 33.53 54.82
CA THR A 28 -28.97 34.79 54.05
C THR A 28 -28.07 35.79 54.77
N ALA A 29 -28.12 35.87 56.11
CA ALA A 29 -27.23 36.72 56.89
C ALA A 29 -25.76 36.25 56.85
N VAL A 30 -25.51 34.95 56.66
CA VAL A 30 -24.16 34.41 56.46
C VAL A 30 -23.66 34.75 55.07
N GLU A 31 -24.49 34.59 54.06
CA GLU A 31 -24.20 34.94 52.67
C GLU A 31 -23.92 36.44 52.51
N ASP A 32 -24.80 37.30 53.03
CA ASP A 32 -24.60 38.76 53.06
C ASP A 32 -23.26 39.13 53.72
N ALA A 33 -22.92 38.45 54.82
CA ALA A 33 -21.65 38.65 55.52
C ALA A 33 -20.46 38.21 54.68
N LEU A 34 -20.58 37.10 53.94
CA LEU A 34 -19.53 36.60 53.05
C LEU A 34 -19.30 37.57 51.88
N ILE A 35 -20.37 37.99 51.19
CA ILE A 35 -20.30 38.97 50.10
C ILE A 35 -19.71 40.30 50.58
N GLU A 36 -20.07 40.76 51.80
CA GLU A 36 -19.47 41.96 52.39
C GLU A 36 -17.96 41.82 52.58
N VAL A 37 -17.50 40.67 53.09
CA VAL A 37 -16.06 40.41 53.27
C VAL A 37 -15.34 40.29 51.92
N ILE A 38 -15.94 39.62 50.94
CA ILE A 38 -15.39 39.52 49.59
C ILE A 38 -15.19 40.90 48.96
N ARG A 39 -16.17 41.81 49.10
CA ARG A 39 -16.09 43.17 48.54
C ARG A 39 -15.09 44.06 49.29
N TYR A 40 -15.12 44.07 50.62
CA TYR A 40 -14.47 45.12 51.41
C TYR A 40 -13.31 44.64 52.30
N GLY A 41 -13.14 43.34 52.50
CA GLY A 41 -12.05 42.78 53.31
C GLY A 41 -10.68 43.05 52.70
N GLU A 42 -9.62 43.03 53.50
CA GLU A 42 -8.24 43.16 53.04
C GLU A 42 -7.35 42.05 53.65
N GLY A 43 -6.42 41.50 52.87
CA GLY A 43 -5.43 40.53 53.33
C GLY A 43 -6.03 39.32 54.04
N ASP A 44 -5.59 39.09 55.29
CA ASP A 44 -6.01 37.96 56.12
C ASP A 44 -7.51 37.94 56.42
N GLN A 45 -8.24 39.01 56.13
CA GLN A 45 -9.70 39.08 56.26
C GLN A 45 -10.45 38.33 55.16
N LYS A 46 -9.78 37.94 54.06
CA LYS A 46 -10.39 37.17 52.97
C LYS A 46 -9.98 35.70 52.93
N VAL A 47 -9.23 35.26 53.94
CA VAL A 47 -8.82 33.85 54.12
C VAL A 47 -9.82 33.15 55.02
N PHE A 48 -10.30 31.99 54.61
CA PHE A 48 -11.25 31.15 55.33
C PHE A 48 -10.70 29.72 55.42
N GLU A 49 -10.67 29.16 56.63
CA GLU A 49 -10.14 27.82 56.89
C GLU A 49 -11.21 26.97 57.60
N ASP A 50 -11.47 25.77 57.08
CA ASP A 50 -12.35 24.74 57.65
C ASP A 50 -13.78 25.25 57.95
N ARG A 51 -14.39 25.98 57.01
CA ARG A 51 -15.72 26.60 57.19
C ARG A 51 -16.77 26.05 56.24
N THR A 52 -17.98 25.90 56.77
CA THR A 52 -19.18 25.60 55.97
C THR A 52 -19.95 26.89 55.70
N PHE A 53 -20.23 27.13 54.43
CA PHE A 53 -21.07 28.22 53.95
C PHE A 53 -22.35 27.65 53.32
N PRO A 54 -23.48 28.39 53.41
CA PRO A 54 -24.64 28.13 52.56
C PRO A 54 -24.30 28.47 51.10
N ARG A 55 -25.31 28.49 50.22
CA ARG A 55 -25.16 28.99 48.84
C ARG A 55 -24.46 30.36 48.82
N LEU A 56 -23.56 30.53 47.86
CA LEU A 56 -22.97 31.83 47.54
C LEU A 56 -23.60 32.35 46.24
N GLU A 57 -24.54 33.28 46.32
CA GLU A 57 -25.13 33.94 45.16
C GLU A 57 -24.41 35.27 44.85
N LEU A 58 -23.65 35.29 43.76
CA LEU A 58 -23.00 36.49 43.23
C LEU A 58 -23.80 37.13 42.08
N ASP A 59 -25.01 36.66 41.83
CA ASP A 59 -25.81 37.02 40.66
C ASP A 59 -26.06 38.53 40.57
N TYR A 60 -25.88 39.09 39.38
CA TYR A 60 -26.05 40.52 39.07
C TYR A 60 -25.17 41.46 39.91
N LEU A 61 -24.07 40.95 40.48
CA LEU A 61 -23.16 41.74 41.31
C LEU A 61 -21.85 42.10 40.59
N ASP A 62 -21.45 43.36 40.78
CA ASP A 62 -20.06 43.79 40.62
C ASP A 62 -19.30 43.48 41.93
N VAL A 63 -18.51 42.41 41.95
CA VAL A 63 -17.82 41.95 43.17
C VAL A 63 -16.33 42.30 43.07
N GLY A 64 -15.74 42.90 44.12
CA GLY A 64 -14.30 43.18 44.15
C GLY A 64 -13.84 44.54 43.58
N ARG A 65 -14.76 45.47 43.29
CA ARG A 65 -14.39 46.82 42.79
C ARG A 65 -13.55 47.63 43.75
N GLU A 66 -13.67 47.35 45.03
CA GLU A 66 -13.02 48.14 46.07
C GLU A 66 -11.56 47.74 46.29
N ASN A 67 -11.23 46.46 46.15
CA ASN A 67 -9.88 45.94 46.16
C ASN A 67 -9.83 44.56 45.49
N ASN A 68 -8.64 44.19 45.02
CA ASN A 68 -8.37 42.91 44.36
C ASN A 68 -7.59 41.93 45.27
N HIS A 69 -7.71 42.05 46.59
CA HIS A 69 -7.12 41.03 47.47
C HIS A 69 -7.79 39.68 47.19
N PRO A 70 -7.00 38.58 47.04
CA PRO A 70 -7.54 37.24 46.83
C PRO A 70 -8.53 36.84 47.91
N VAL A 71 -9.56 36.09 47.51
CA VAL A 71 -10.45 35.38 48.44
C VAL A 71 -9.99 33.94 48.45
N GLU A 72 -9.57 33.47 49.62
CA GLU A 72 -8.95 32.16 49.78
C GLU A 72 -9.83 31.29 50.69
N PHE A 73 -10.25 30.14 50.18
CA PHE A 73 -11.00 29.12 50.88
C PHE A 73 -10.15 27.85 50.98
N HIS A 74 -9.87 27.42 52.20
CA HIS A 74 -9.05 26.26 52.51
C HIS A 74 -9.89 25.27 53.34
N GLY A 75 -10.09 24.04 52.89
CA GLY A 75 -10.87 23.05 53.66
C GLY A 75 -12.35 23.42 53.80
N CYS A 76 -12.90 24.28 52.94
CA CYS A 76 -14.23 24.85 53.11
C CYS A 76 -15.31 24.05 52.36
N THR A 77 -16.56 24.14 52.83
CA THR A 77 -17.72 23.47 52.21
C THR A 77 -18.77 24.49 51.80
N PHE A 78 -19.30 24.38 50.57
CA PHE A 78 -20.43 25.18 50.06
C PHE A 78 -21.63 24.26 49.78
N GLU A 79 -22.49 24.05 50.78
CA GLU A 79 -23.51 22.98 50.77
C GLU A 79 -24.51 23.08 49.60
N ASP A 80 -24.90 24.30 49.22
CA ASP A 80 -25.89 24.58 48.16
C ASP A 80 -25.24 25.19 46.90
N GLY A 81 -23.90 25.10 46.79
CA GLY A 81 -23.15 25.54 45.63
C GLY A 81 -22.84 27.04 45.55
N ILE A 82 -22.41 27.46 44.37
CA ILE A 82 -22.02 28.83 44.02
C ILE A 82 -22.75 29.22 42.73
N SER A 83 -23.39 30.39 42.75
CA SER A 83 -24.11 30.97 41.61
C SER A 83 -23.44 32.28 41.20
N VAL A 84 -23.15 32.41 39.91
CA VAL A 84 -22.54 33.59 39.31
C VAL A 84 -23.27 33.87 37.99
N GLU A 85 -24.48 34.41 38.07
CA GLU A 85 -25.25 34.81 36.88
C GLU A 85 -25.10 36.31 36.59
N HIS A 86 -24.81 36.70 35.35
CA HIS A 86 -24.72 38.09 34.89
C HIS A 86 -23.85 39.00 35.81
N ALA A 87 -22.71 38.49 36.27
CA ALA A 87 -21.86 39.14 37.27
C ALA A 87 -20.45 39.44 36.75
N ASP A 88 -19.86 40.51 37.26
CA ASP A 88 -18.44 40.84 37.06
C ASP A 88 -17.68 40.55 38.37
N VAL A 89 -16.83 39.52 38.36
CA VAL A 89 -15.99 39.12 39.50
C VAL A 89 -14.58 39.69 39.28
N MET A 90 -14.25 40.73 40.06
CA MET A 90 -13.00 41.51 39.97
C MET A 90 -12.03 41.22 41.13
N VAL A 91 -12.09 40.02 41.70
CA VAL A 91 -11.16 39.52 42.72
C VAL A 91 -10.71 38.11 42.35
N PRO A 92 -9.46 37.71 42.66
CA PRO A 92 -9.04 36.32 42.56
C PRO A 92 -9.86 35.45 43.52
N LEU A 93 -10.29 34.28 43.06
CA LEU A 93 -11.00 33.28 43.87
C LEU A 93 -10.16 32.00 43.92
N ILE A 94 -9.79 31.58 45.12
CA ILE A 94 -8.93 30.41 45.36
C ILE A 94 -9.67 29.45 46.29
N PHE A 95 -9.85 28.21 45.85
CA PHE A 95 -10.46 27.11 46.59
C PHE A 95 -9.46 25.95 46.63
N GLU A 96 -8.94 25.62 47.81
CA GLU A 96 -8.00 24.52 48.03
C GLU A 96 -8.64 23.53 49.02
N ASP A 97 -8.63 22.24 48.70
CA ASP A 97 -9.20 21.16 49.54
C ASP A 97 -10.68 21.43 49.92
N CYS A 98 -11.47 21.96 48.99
CA CYS A 98 -12.84 22.38 49.23
C CYS A 98 -13.88 21.37 48.71
N GLU A 99 -15.06 21.33 49.36
CA GLU A 99 -16.24 20.60 48.89
C GLU A 99 -17.31 21.60 48.43
N ILE A 100 -17.54 21.67 47.12
CA ILE A 100 -18.48 22.62 46.51
C ILE A 100 -19.72 21.84 46.04
N GLY A 101 -20.91 22.39 46.28
CA GLY A 101 -22.17 21.89 45.74
C GLY A 101 -22.27 22.04 44.23
N ALA A 102 -23.36 22.63 43.72
CA ALA A 102 -23.48 22.99 42.31
C ALA A 102 -22.63 24.23 41.96
N LEU A 103 -22.20 24.35 40.70
CA LEU A 103 -21.57 25.57 40.18
C LEU A 103 -22.37 26.07 38.98
N GLU A 104 -23.02 27.22 39.13
CA GLU A 104 -23.88 27.82 38.12
C GLU A 104 -23.25 29.14 37.68
N ILE A 105 -22.82 29.23 36.42
CA ILE A 105 -22.10 30.38 35.85
C ILE A 105 -22.76 30.73 34.51
N GLU A 106 -23.51 31.83 34.45
CA GLU A 106 -24.20 32.24 33.22
C GLU A 106 -23.87 33.70 32.93
N ASP A 107 -23.46 34.03 31.71
CA ASP A 107 -23.18 35.42 31.29
C ASP A 107 -22.23 36.17 32.25
N ALA A 108 -21.30 35.44 32.89
CA ALA A 108 -20.40 35.97 33.91
C ALA A 108 -19.04 36.33 33.33
N ARG A 109 -18.35 37.25 34.00
CA ARG A 109 -16.98 37.63 33.69
C ARG A 109 -16.09 37.61 34.92
N PHE A 110 -15.05 36.78 34.87
CA PHE A 110 -13.98 36.73 35.87
C PHE A 110 -12.78 37.52 35.34
N GLU A 111 -12.43 38.65 35.97
CA GLU A 111 -11.30 39.50 35.55
C GLU A 111 -9.93 39.02 36.09
N TYR A 112 -9.95 38.13 37.07
CA TYR A 112 -8.78 37.59 37.76
C TYR A 112 -8.83 36.07 37.82
N ASP A 113 -7.73 35.49 38.29
CA ASP A 113 -7.49 34.06 38.36
C ASP A 113 -8.57 33.37 39.22
N VAL A 114 -9.07 32.24 38.71
CA VAL A 114 -10.00 31.35 39.42
C VAL A 114 -9.27 30.02 39.59
N GLU A 115 -8.97 29.66 40.83
CA GLU A 115 -8.22 28.46 41.19
C GLU A 115 -9.11 27.56 42.06
N VAL A 116 -9.32 26.34 41.62
CA VAL A 116 -9.98 25.26 42.34
C VAL A 116 -9.05 24.07 42.30
N THR A 117 -8.39 23.76 43.41
CA THR A 117 -7.36 22.73 43.49
C THR A 117 -7.65 21.72 44.59
N ASP A 118 -7.29 20.47 44.36
CA ASP A 118 -7.47 19.36 45.31
C ASP A 118 -8.91 19.28 45.88
N SER A 119 -9.91 19.69 45.09
CA SER A 119 -11.27 19.96 45.56
C SER A 119 -12.28 18.96 44.98
N THR A 120 -13.50 18.94 45.50
CA THR A 120 -14.60 18.12 44.98
C THR A 120 -15.82 18.98 44.71
N ILE A 121 -16.33 18.93 43.48
CA ILE A 121 -17.61 19.53 43.08
C ILE A 121 -18.64 18.40 43.01
N THR A 122 -19.54 18.38 43.99
CA THR A 122 -20.50 17.30 44.22
C THR A 122 -21.80 17.48 43.43
N GLY A 123 -22.12 18.71 43.04
CA GLY A 123 -23.30 19.07 42.26
C GLY A 123 -22.97 19.31 40.78
N PRO A 124 -24.00 19.52 39.93
CA PRO A 124 -23.78 19.81 38.52
C PRO A 124 -23.03 21.13 38.33
N VAL A 125 -22.19 21.16 37.29
CA VAL A 125 -21.52 22.38 36.82
C VAL A 125 -22.17 22.81 35.52
N ALA A 126 -22.65 24.04 35.46
CA ALA A 126 -23.19 24.65 34.26
C ALA A 126 -22.52 26.02 34.07
N ALA A 127 -21.66 26.13 33.05
CA ALA A 127 -21.10 27.39 32.61
C ALA A 127 -21.56 27.71 31.19
N GLU A 128 -22.28 28.81 31.00
CA GLU A 128 -22.86 29.22 29.72
C GLU A 128 -22.45 30.67 29.39
N GLU A 129 -22.02 30.92 28.14
CA GLU A 129 -21.70 32.25 27.58
C GLU A 129 -20.75 33.09 28.47
N SER A 130 -19.92 32.44 29.28
CA SER A 130 -19.13 33.08 30.33
C SER A 130 -17.66 33.22 29.96
N ARG A 131 -16.98 34.20 30.59
CA ARG A 131 -15.62 34.60 30.23
C ARG A 131 -14.67 34.64 31.42
N PHE A 132 -13.53 33.97 31.26
CA PHE A 132 -12.39 34.03 32.16
C PHE A 132 -11.28 34.85 31.47
N ASP A 133 -10.94 36.03 31.99
CA ASP A 133 -9.92 36.92 31.40
C ASP A 133 -8.48 36.50 31.72
N ARG A 134 -8.32 35.65 32.72
CA ARG A 134 -7.05 35.12 33.22
C ARG A 134 -7.16 33.61 33.46
N ASP A 135 -6.20 33.09 34.20
CA ASP A 135 -6.02 31.66 34.44
C ASP A 135 -7.25 31.07 35.14
N CYS A 136 -7.65 29.90 34.65
CA CYS A 136 -8.79 29.15 35.14
C CYS A 136 -8.30 27.73 35.44
N GLU A 137 -8.07 27.44 36.72
CA GLU A 137 -7.43 26.21 37.19
C GLU A 137 -8.42 25.37 38.00
N PHE A 138 -8.53 24.10 37.62
CA PHE A 138 -9.33 23.05 38.22
C PHE A 138 -8.48 21.78 38.46
N ALA A 139 -7.20 21.96 38.83
CA ALA A 139 -6.24 20.88 38.97
C ALA A 139 -6.61 19.93 40.13
N ASP A 140 -6.37 18.63 39.95
CA ASP A 140 -6.65 17.57 40.93
C ASP A 140 -8.08 17.63 41.51
N THR A 141 -9.03 18.17 40.75
CA THR A 141 -10.43 18.37 41.17
C THR A 141 -11.32 17.22 40.70
N VAL A 142 -12.20 16.75 41.58
CA VAL A 142 -13.20 15.72 41.27
C VAL A 142 -14.55 16.36 40.98
N PHE A 143 -15.11 16.07 39.81
CA PHE A 143 -16.46 16.46 39.40
C PHE A 143 -17.37 15.22 39.47
N GLU A 144 -18.19 15.13 40.52
CA GLU A 144 -19.02 13.94 40.78
C GLU A 144 -20.29 13.88 39.90
N ALA A 145 -20.68 15.02 39.33
CA ALA A 145 -21.91 15.18 38.56
C ALA A 145 -21.64 15.85 37.21
N GLU A 146 -22.66 15.79 36.36
CA GLU A 146 -22.66 16.37 35.03
C GLU A 146 -22.07 17.79 34.97
N THR A 147 -21.10 17.97 34.06
CA THR A 147 -20.41 19.25 33.82
C THR A 147 -20.63 19.73 32.39
N ARG A 148 -21.27 20.89 32.24
CA ARG A 148 -21.50 21.54 30.94
C ARG A 148 -20.78 22.87 30.89
N LEU A 149 -19.91 23.02 29.91
CA LEU A 149 -19.09 24.20 29.64
C LEU A 149 -19.38 24.63 28.19
N GLU A 150 -20.40 25.45 28.04
CA GLU A 150 -21.01 25.80 26.75
C GLU A 150 -20.69 27.26 26.40
N GLU A 151 -20.08 27.46 25.24
CA GLU A 151 -19.70 28.79 24.71
C GLU A 151 -18.80 29.62 25.66
N ILE A 152 -18.04 28.94 26.53
CA ILE A 152 -17.11 29.60 27.44
C ILE A 152 -15.89 30.15 26.69
N THR A 153 -15.37 31.28 27.16
CA THR A 153 -14.12 31.86 26.65
C THR A 153 -13.09 31.98 27.77
N CYS A 154 -12.00 31.23 27.65
CA CYS A 154 -10.81 31.38 28.50
C CYS A 154 -9.75 32.17 27.73
N GLY A 155 -9.39 33.35 28.24
CA GLY A 155 -8.48 34.30 27.59
C GLY A 155 -7.02 34.21 28.04
N ASP A 156 -6.70 33.26 28.91
CA ASP A 156 -5.36 32.87 29.35
C ASP A 156 -5.38 31.35 29.61
N ASP A 157 -4.58 30.84 30.54
CA ASP A 157 -4.39 29.40 30.73
C ASP A 157 -5.62 28.74 31.35
N THR A 158 -5.98 27.55 30.86
CA THR A 158 -6.98 26.68 31.46
C THR A 158 -6.33 25.36 31.84
N CYS A 159 -6.47 24.94 33.08
CA CYS A 159 -5.84 23.74 33.59
C CYS A 159 -6.88 22.84 34.26
N PHE A 160 -6.96 21.60 33.82
CA PHE A 160 -7.71 20.53 34.47
C PHE A 160 -6.79 19.39 34.89
N ASP A 161 -5.47 19.61 34.98
CA ASP A 161 -4.50 18.52 35.17
C ASP A 161 -4.84 17.66 36.40
N GLY A 162 -4.81 16.33 36.22
CA GLY A 162 -5.13 15.37 37.28
C GLY A 162 -6.62 15.33 37.69
N ALA A 163 -7.50 16.11 37.06
CA ALA A 163 -8.92 16.11 37.38
C ALA A 163 -9.61 14.78 37.04
N LEU A 164 -10.71 14.50 37.75
CA LEU A 164 -11.58 13.36 37.51
C LEU A 164 -13.00 13.84 37.25
N PHE A 165 -13.54 13.56 36.06
CA PHE A 165 -14.96 13.71 35.74
C PHE A 165 -15.65 12.35 35.89
N GLU A 166 -16.47 12.17 36.93
CA GLU A 166 -17.15 10.91 37.20
C GLU A 166 -18.42 10.69 36.35
N ASP A 167 -18.97 11.76 35.78
CA ASP A 167 -20.19 11.79 34.97
C ASP A 167 -19.93 12.54 33.64
N PHE A 168 -20.96 12.65 32.80
CA PHE A 168 -20.91 13.33 31.50
C PHE A 168 -20.28 14.72 31.58
N VAL A 169 -19.36 15.00 30.65
CA VAL A 169 -18.80 16.33 30.45
C VAL A 169 -18.95 16.83 29.02
N SER A 170 -19.37 18.08 28.86
CA SER A 170 -19.38 18.74 27.56
C SER A 170 -18.64 20.07 27.57
N PHE A 171 -17.75 20.20 26.60
CA PHE A 171 -17.15 21.42 26.12
C PHE A 171 -17.69 21.67 24.72
N ARG A 172 -18.53 22.69 24.54
CA ARG A 172 -19.10 22.98 23.21
C ARG A 172 -18.98 24.43 22.85
N GLY A 173 -18.54 24.71 21.62
CA GLY A 173 -18.42 26.07 21.10
C GLY A 173 -17.48 26.99 21.88
N GLY A 174 -16.74 26.45 22.85
CA GLY A 174 -15.81 27.20 23.70
C GLY A 174 -14.52 27.55 22.98
N SER A 175 -13.85 28.58 23.48
CA SER A 175 -12.53 29.01 22.99
C SER A 175 -11.54 29.08 24.16
N PHE A 176 -10.42 28.37 24.01
CA PHE A 176 -9.33 28.35 24.96
C PHE A 176 -8.11 29.01 24.31
N ALA A 177 -7.85 30.25 24.68
CA ALA A 177 -6.85 31.09 24.05
C ALA A 177 -5.89 31.65 25.10
N GLY A 178 -4.72 31.04 25.21
CA GLY A 178 -3.59 31.55 25.99
C GLY A 178 -2.79 32.65 25.28
N ARG A 179 -1.85 33.24 26.03
CA ARG A 179 -1.06 34.41 25.59
C ARG A 179 0.27 34.05 24.91
N SER A 180 0.75 32.82 25.06
CA SER A 180 1.95 32.27 24.43
C SER A 180 1.61 31.04 23.57
N ASN A 181 2.58 30.65 22.75
CA ASN A 181 2.52 29.41 21.96
C ASN A 181 3.27 28.26 22.67
N ALA A 182 3.37 28.29 24.00
CA ALA A 182 3.95 27.19 24.76
C ALA A 182 2.86 26.15 25.02
N MET A 183 3.21 24.86 25.03
CA MET A 183 2.23 23.77 25.08
C MET A 183 1.39 23.73 26.36
N ASP A 184 1.94 24.21 27.48
CA ASP A 184 1.25 24.25 28.77
C ASP A 184 0.59 25.64 29.03
N ASP A 185 0.59 26.53 28.04
CA ASP A 185 0.16 27.94 28.16
C ASP A 185 -1.17 28.19 27.43
N ASN A 186 -2.03 27.19 27.22
CA ASN A 186 -3.41 27.47 26.79
C ASN A 186 -4.44 26.56 27.46
N ALA A 187 -4.43 25.26 27.16
CA ALA A 187 -5.37 24.31 27.74
C ALA A 187 -4.67 22.99 28.07
N SER A 188 -4.67 22.64 29.36
CA SER A 188 -4.05 21.43 29.85
C SER A 188 -5.11 20.51 30.46
N PHE A 189 -5.13 19.29 29.97
CA PHE A 189 -5.93 18.16 30.45
C PHE A 189 -5.00 16.98 30.73
N ALA A 190 -3.79 17.25 31.21
CA ALA A 190 -2.79 16.22 31.45
C ALA A 190 -3.24 15.31 32.60
N ASP A 191 -3.07 14.00 32.45
CA ASP A 191 -3.44 12.99 33.44
C ASP A 191 -4.94 13.04 33.89
N VAL A 192 -5.82 13.69 33.10
CA VAL A 192 -7.26 13.76 33.38
C VAL A 192 -7.93 12.41 33.15
N THR A 193 -8.89 12.07 34.00
CA THR A 193 -9.77 10.91 33.78
C THR A 193 -11.20 11.35 33.49
N PHE A 194 -11.75 10.91 32.36
CA PHE A 194 -13.16 11.05 31.99
C PHE A 194 -13.84 9.68 32.13
N ALA A 195 -14.61 9.48 33.20
CA ALA A 195 -15.23 8.19 33.52
C ALA A 195 -16.48 7.89 32.67
N ASP A 196 -17.19 8.93 32.21
CA ASP A 196 -18.31 8.84 31.27
C ASP A 196 -17.99 9.62 29.97
N GLU A 197 -18.98 9.79 29.09
CA GLU A 197 -18.84 10.49 27.80
C GLU A 197 -18.28 11.91 27.96
N ALA A 198 -17.23 12.21 27.19
CA ALA A 198 -16.58 13.50 27.13
C ALA A 198 -16.71 14.09 25.72
N VAL A 199 -17.34 15.28 25.64
CA VAL A 199 -17.67 15.94 24.37
C VAL A 199 -16.83 17.20 24.21
N PHE A 200 -16.09 17.30 23.11
CA PHE A 200 -15.29 18.45 22.65
C PHE A 200 -15.74 18.86 21.24
N GLU A 201 -17.02 19.15 21.08
CA GLU A 201 -17.63 19.48 19.78
C GLU A 201 -17.50 20.98 19.48
N GLN A 202 -16.99 21.32 18.29
CA GLN A 202 -16.85 22.70 17.82
C GLN A 202 -16.02 23.59 18.76
N VAL A 203 -15.16 22.97 19.57
CA VAL A 203 -14.21 23.67 20.44
C VAL A 203 -13.05 24.20 19.61
N GLN A 204 -12.61 25.41 19.94
CA GLN A 204 -11.39 26.01 19.40
C GLN A 204 -10.28 25.96 20.44
N LEU A 205 -9.30 25.10 20.17
CA LEU A 205 -8.10 24.96 20.97
C LEU A 205 -6.92 25.66 20.29
N ARG A 206 -5.98 26.15 21.10
CA ARG A 206 -4.63 26.53 20.66
C ARG A 206 -3.65 25.43 21.09
N ALA A 207 -2.47 25.79 21.59
CA ALA A 207 -1.52 24.78 22.03
C ALA A 207 -2.05 24.09 23.29
N SER A 208 -2.33 22.79 23.20
CA SER A 208 -3.07 22.07 24.24
C SER A 208 -2.49 20.67 24.48
N THR A 209 -2.73 20.11 25.67
CA THR A 209 -2.23 18.77 26.01
C THR A 209 -3.31 17.92 26.69
N PHE A 210 -3.37 16.66 26.28
CA PHE A 210 -4.14 15.57 26.87
C PHE A 210 -3.22 14.41 27.25
N ASP A 211 -1.91 14.69 27.39
CA ASP A 211 -0.91 13.69 27.70
C ASP A 211 -1.27 12.91 28.96
N GLY A 212 -1.17 11.58 28.89
CA GLY A 212 -1.52 10.68 30.00
C GLY A 212 -3.02 10.63 30.36
N ALA A 213 -3.88 11.39 29.67
CA ALA A 213 -5.31 11.37 29.95
C ALA A 213 -5.94 9.99 29.66
N THR A 214 -7.02 9.68 30.37
CA THR A 214 -7.79 8.44 30.22
C THR A 214 -9.26 8.76 29.96
N PHE A 215 -9.78 8.28 28.84
CA PHE A 215 -11.19 8.33 28.47
C PHE A 215 -11.80 6.94 28.67
N GLU A 216 -12.46 6.70 29.81
CA GLU A 216 -13.16 5.44 30.07
C GLU A 216 -14.49 5.38 29.28
N GLY A 217 -15.16 6.52 29.14
CA GLY A 217 -16.34 6.73 28.29
C GLY A 217 -16.00 7.21 26.88
N PRO A 218 -17.00 7.32 25.97
CA PRO A 218 -16.78 7.79 24.60
C PRO A 218 -16.18 9.20 24.56
N ALA A 219 -15.19 9.41 23.70
CA ALA A 219 -14.53 10.71 23.51
C ALA A 219 -14.91 11.31 22.15
N GLN A 220 -15.63 12.43 22.15
CA GLN A 220 -16.17 13.06 20.95
C GLN A 220 -15.41 14.35 20.62
N PHE A 221 -14.49 14.30 19.65
CA PHE A 221 -13.71 15.43 19.11
C PHE A 221 -14.14 15.81 17.69
N ARG A 222 -15.37 15.47 17.31
CA ARG A 222 -15.90 15.76 15.98
C ARG A 222 -15.90 17.26 15.71
N GLU A 223 -15.42 17.65 14.52
CA GLU A 223 -15.29 19.07 14.11
C GLU A 223 -14.44 19.93 15.07
N LEU A 224 -13.55 19.30 15.86
CA LEU A 224 -12.56 20.01 16.67
C LEU A 224 -11.67 20.87 15.77
N ARG A 225 -11.38 22.11 16.20
CA ARG A 225 -10.40 22.97 15.54
C ARG A 225 -9.26 23.28 16.49
N VAL A 226 -8.06 22.90 16.09
CA VAL A 226 -6.83 23.20 16.83
C VAL A 226 -5.96 24.12 15.99
N ASP A 227 -5.82 25.37 16.43
CA ASP A 227 -5.02 26.42 15.78
C ASP A 227 -3.60 26.54 16.38
N GLY A 228 -3.14 25.51 17.12
CA GLY A 228 -1.82 25.39 17.75
C GLY A 228 -1.42 23.91 17.93
N ASP A 229 -0.28 23.65 18.56
CA ASP A 229 0.23 22.28 18.71
C ASP A 229 -0.63 21.49 19.72
N VAL A 230 -1.04 20.25 19.41
CA VAL A 230 -1.81 19.42 20.35
C VAL A 230 -1.16 18.07 20.61
N ARG A 231 -1.16 17.64 21.87
CA ARG A 231 -0.62 16.34 22.28
C ARG A 231 -1.67 15.46 22.94
N PHE A 232 -1.66 14.20 22.53
CA PHE A 232 -2.35 13.05 23.12
C PHE A 232 -1.33 11.93 23.40
N THR A 233 -0.15 12.31 23.89
CA THR A 233 0.96 11.37 24.13
C THR A 233 0.60 10.46 25.28
N ASP A 234 0.79 9.15 25.10
CA ASP A 234 0.44 8.13 26.11
C ASP A 234 -1.03 8.21 26.61
N THR A 235 -1.92 8.86 25.85
CA THR A 235 -3.36 8.96 26.16
C THR A 235 -4.03 7.60 25.93
N THR A 236 -4.96 7.23 26.81
CA THR A 236 -5.75 5.99 26.69
C THR A 236 -7.21 6.30 26.41
N PHE A 237 -7.74 5.78 25.29
CA PHE A 237 -9.15 5.75 24.97
C PHE A 237 -9.67 4.33 25.18
N GLU A 238 -10.40 4.08 26.27
CA GLU A 238 -10.96 2.75 26.55
C GLU A 238 -12.22 2.47 25.71
N ALA A 239 -13.01 3.51 25.43
CA ALA A 239 -14.18 3.50 24.57
C ALA A 239 -13.91 4.17 23.21
N GLU A 240 -14.97 4.37 22.42
CA GLU A 240 -14.90 4.96 21.08
C GLU A 240 -14.30 6.37 21.11
N ALA A 241 -13.35 6.64 20.22
CA ALA A 241 -12.72 7.95 20.06
C ALA A 241 -13.03 8.50 18.66
N ASN A 242 -13.77 9.61 18.59
CA ASN A 242 -14.25 10.19 17.34
C ASN A 242 -13.58 11.54 17.06
N PHE A 243 -12.64 11.56 16.12
CA PHE A 243 -11.94 12.72 15.57
C PHE A 243 -12.40 13.04 14.13
N ALA A 244 -13.56 12.54 13.70
CA ALA A 244 -14.04 12.76 12.34
C ALA A 244 -14.17 14.26 12.04
N GLU A 245 -13.67 14.67 10.87
CA GLU A 245 -13.64 16.07 10.42
C GLU A 245 -12.88 17.04 11.36
N ALA A 246 -12.06 16.53 12.28
CA ALA A 246 -11.18 17.35 13.10
C ALA A 246 -10.10 18.03 12.24
N ARG A 247 -9.70 19.25 12.62
CA ARG A 247 -8.73 20.06 11.87
C ARG A 247 -7.61 20.54 12.78
N PHE A 248 -6.40 20.10 12.46
CA PHE A 248 -5.16 20.44 13.14
C PHE A 248 -4.32 21.30 12.19
N THR A 249 -4.16 22.59 12.51
CA THR A 249 -3.43 23.51 11.61
C THR A 249 -1.93 23.59 11.88
N GLU A 250 -1.52 23.26 13.10
CA GLU A 250 -0.12 23.07 13.48
C GLU A 250 0.08 21.58 13.86
N ASP A 251 1.11 21.24 14.63
CA ASP A 251 1.54 19.85 14.80
C ASP A 251 0.65 19.10 15.81
N ALA A 252 0.31 17.85 15.51
CA ALA A 252 -0.47 16.97 16.39
C ALA A 252 0.31 15.69 16.73
N THR A 253 0.21 15.19 17.95
CA THR A 253 0.80 13.88 18.30
C THR A 253 -0.16 13.03 19.10
N PHE A 254 -0.20 11.75 18.74
CA PHE A 254 -0.86 10.62 19.39
C PHE A 254 0.18 9.53 19.69
N ALA A 255 1.46 9.92 19.82
CA ALA A 255 2.54 8.97 20.05
C ALA A 255 2.31 8.16 21.34
N GLY A 256 2.45 6.84 21.26
CA GLY A 256 2.18 5.93 22.38
C GLY A 256 0.71 5.82 22.80
N ALA A 257 -0.22 6.54 22.14
CA ALA A 257 -1.63 6.49 22.50
C ALA A 257 -2.23 5.08 22.30
N THR A 258 -3.17 4.71 23.16
CA THR A 258 -3.88 3.43 23.10
C THR A 258 -5.36 3.64 22.87
N PHE A 259 -5.85 3.18 21.71
CA PHE A 259 -7.27 3.14 21.36
C PHE A 259 -7.77 1.70 21.56
N SER A 260 -8.47 1.44 22.66
CA SER A 260 -8.96 0.10 23.01
C SER A 260 -10.24 -0.30 22.26
N ALA A 261 -11.01 0.68 21.80
CA ALA A 261 -12.18 0.50 20.95
C ALA A 261 -11.94 1.12 19.56
N ASP A 262 -13.03 1.43 18.85
CA ASP A 262 -12.96 2.00 17.50
C ASP A 262 -12.46 3.46 17.56
N ALA A 263 -11.63 3.83 16.59
CA ALA A 263 -11.06 5.17 16.45
C ALA A 263 -11.38 5.72 15.05
N ASP A 264 -12.10 6.84 15.01
CA ASP A 264 -12.58 7.44 13.77
C ASP A 264 -11.88 8.79 13.50
N PHE A 265 -11.04 8.83 12.47
CA PHE A 265 -10.37 10.01 11.93
C PHE A 265 -10.84 10.31 10.49
N GLN A 266 -12.01 9.82 10.09
CA GLN A 266 -12.51 10.02 8.73
C GLN A 266 -12.62 11.51 8.39
N GLY A 267 -12.02 11.92 7.26
CA GLY A 267 -11.98 13.31 6.81
C GLY A 267 -11.21 14.28 7.73
N ALA A 268 -10.43 13.77 8.70
CA ALA A 268 -9.58 14.62 9.53
C ALA A 268 -8.46 15.26 8.68
N VAL A 269 -8.07 16.48 9.03
CA VAL A 269 -7.05 17.24 8.28
C VAL A 269 -5.91 17.66 9.21
N PHE A 270 -4.70 17.27 8.84
CA PHE A 270 -3.44 17.60 9.51
C PHE A 270 -2.58 18.46 8.57
N GLU A 271 -2.66 19.79 8.71
CA GLU A 271 -2.00 20.74 7.78
C GLU A 271 -0.52 20.95 8.09
N GLY A 272 -0.11 20.77 9.35
CA GLY A 272 1.27 20.89 9.80
C GLY A 272 1.80 22.31 9.95
N GLY A 273 2.63 22.53 10.96
CA GLY A 273 3.25 23.81 11.24
C GLY A 273 4.35 24.20 10.25
N ALA A 274 4.74 25.48 10.25
CA ALA A 274 5.87 25.96 9.43
C ALA A 274 7.25 25.54 9.99
N ARG A 275 7.31 24.77 11.09
CA ARG A 275 8.55 24.42 11.80
C ARG A 275 9.13 23.10 11.28
N SER A 276 9.96 23.29 10.25
CA SER A 276 10.64 22.34 9.38
C SER A 276 11.48 21.17 9.97
N LEU A 277 11.16 20.49 11.09
CA LEU A 277 11.97 19.33 11.52
C LEU A 277 11.24 18.16 12.21
N GLU A 278 9.96 18.25 12.55
CA GLU A 278 9.22 17.20 13.25
C GLU A 278 7.90 16.95 12.52
N ASP A 279 7.43 15.70 12.55
CA ASP A 279 6.26 15.21 11.83
C ASP A 279 5.01 16.11 12.08
N ASP A 280 4.23 16.42 11.04
CA ASP A 280 3.03 17.26 11.20
C ASP A 280 1.94 16.52 12.00
N VAL A 281 1.84 15.21 11.83
CA VAL A 281 1.16 14.32 12.77
C VAL A 281 1.98 13.06 13.07
N SER A 282 2.04 12.67 14.34
CA SER A 282 2.65 11.42 14.78
C SER A 282 1.66 10.48 15.48
N PHE A 283 1.57 9.26 15.01
CA PHE A 283 0.97 8.08 15.63
C PHE A 283 2.04 7.04 15.97
N ALA A 284 3.30 7.47 16.15
CA ALA A 284 4.41 6.56 16.44
C ALA A 284 4.14 5.76 17.72
N ASP A 285 4.43 4.45 17.70
CA ASP A 285 4.16 3.51 18.80
C ASP A 285 2.68 3.43 19.24
N ALA A 286 1.74 4.07 18.53
CA ALA A 286 0.32 4.03 18.88
C ALA A 286 -0.27 2.63 18.66
N THR A 287 -1.24 2.27 19.49
CA THR A 287 -1.93 0.98 19.41
C THR A 287 -3.42 1.18 19.20
N PHE A 288 -3.94 0.65 18.09
CA PHE A 288 -5.35 0.62 17.76
C PHE A 288 -5.89 -0.81 17.88
N ALA A 289 -6.73 -1.06 18.87
CA ALA A 289 -7.30 -2.38 19.13
C ALA A 289 -8.61 -2.64 18.34
N GLY A 290 -9.45 -1.60 18.18
CA GLY A 290 -10.68 -1.64 17.39
C GLY A 290 -10.48 -1.25 15.92
N LEU A 291 -11.58 -1.08 15.19
CA LEU A 291 -11.58 -0.56 13.81
C LEU A 291 -10.98 0.85 13.80
N THR A 292 -10.09 1.12 12.85
CA THR A 292 -9.50 2.46 12.68
C THR A 292 -9.84 3.01 11.30
N GLN A 293 -10.42 4.22 11.26
CA GLN A 293 -10.82 4.87 10.01
C GLN A 293 -10.05 6.16 9.79
N PHE A 294 -9.22 6.21 8.75
CA PHE A 294 -8.55 7.39 8.20
C PHE A 294 -9.04 7.66 6.76
N GLY A 295 -10.23 7.16 6.40
CA GLY A 295 -10.78 7.35 5.06
C GLY A 295 -10.95 8.85 4.74
N GLU A 296 -10.58 9.25 3.52
CA GLU A 296 -10.60 10.66 3.08
C GLU A 296 -9.78 11.63 3.98
N ALA A 297 -8.95 11.13 4.90
CA ALA A 297 -8.12 11.98 5.75
C ALA A 297 -6.99 12.63 4.94
N GLU A 298 -6.68 13.87 5.28
CA GLU A 298 -5.63 14.66 4.64
C GLU A 298 -4.45 14.83 5.60
N PHE A 299 -3.32 14.27 5.20
CA PHE A 299 -2.06 14.37 5.92
C PHE A 299 -1.08 15.19 5.11
N ARG A 300 -0.41 16.16 5.73
CA ARG A 300 0.80 16.70 5.14
C ARG A 300 1.96 15.73 5.33
N TYR A 301 2.67 15.78 6.44
CA TYR A 301 3.62 14.74 6.88
C TYR A 301 2.95 13.85 7.93
N ALA A 302 3.00 12.52 7.78
CA ALA A 302 2.42 11.61 8.79
C ALA A 302 3.38 10.49 9.18
N ASN A 303 3.57 10.32 10.48
CA ASN A 303 4.38 9.26 11.05
C ASN A 303 3.52 8.21 11.76
N PHE A 304 3.58 6.96 11.30
CA PHE A 304 2.98 5.76 11.87
C PHE A 304 4.05 4.72 12.25
N GLU A 305 5.29 5.15 12.51
CA GLU A 305 6.41 4.28 12.89
C GLU A 305 6.02 3.39 14.08
N ALA A 306 6.25 2.08 13.94
CA ALA A 306 5.93 1.08 14.95
C ALA A 306 4.45 1.05 15.42
N ALA A 307 3.54 1.73 14.74
CA ALA A 307 2.12 1.71 15.07
C ALA A 307 1.53 0.29 14.89
N THR A 308 0.62 -0.10 15.76
CA THR A 308 -0.01 -1.43 15.74
C THR A 308 -1.53 -1.32 15.55
N PHE A 309 -2.03 -1.86 14.44
CA PHE A 309 -3.46 -1.96 14.14
C PHE A 309 -3.92 -3.41 14.32
N ARG A 310 -4.65 -3.71 15.39
CA ARG A 310 -5.08 -5.08 15.72
C ARG A 310 -6.33 -5.53 14.94
N SER A 311 -7.15 -4.57 14.53
CA SER A 311 -8.33 -4.78 13.69
C SER A 311 -8.08 -4.23 12.28
N GLU A 312 -9.15 -4.07 11.50
CA GLU A 312 -9.12 -3.40 10.21
C GLU A 312 -8.71 -1.92 10.36
N ALA A 313 -7.81 -1.48 9.48
CA ALA A 313 -7.35 -0.10 9.37
C ALA A 313 -7.62 0.40 7.94
N VAL A 314 -8.48 1.42 7.83
CA VAL A 314 -9.01 1.93 6.56
C VAL A 314 -8.39 3.29 6.27
N PHE A 315 -7.60 3.39 5.21
CA PHE A 315 -7.00 4.59 4.62
C PHE A 315 -7.54 4.83 3.19
N GLU A 316 -8.77 4.35 2.90
CA GLU A 316 -9.43 4.52 1.60
C GLU A 316 -9.49 6.00 1.21
N GLU A 317 -9.02 6.34 0.01
CA GLU A 317 -8.95 7.71 -0.51
C GLU A 317 -8.17 8.71 0.38
N ALA A 318 -7.36 8.24 1.34
CA ALA A 318 -6.52 9.10 2.17
C ALA A 318 -5.45 9.82 1.31
N TRP A 319 -5.12 11.06 1.68
CA TRP A 319 -4.20 11.91 0.92
C TRP A 319 -3.00 12.34 1.76
N PHE A 320 -1.84 11.77 1.45
CA PHE A 320 -0.53 12.13 2.01
C PHE A 320 0.18 13.10 1.07
N MET A 321 0.29 14.37 1.46
CA MET A 321 0.78 15.47 0.63
C MET A 321 2.30 15.68 0.73
N ALA A 322 2.91 15.21 1.82
CA ALA A 322 4.36 15.09 2.02
C ALA A 322 4.68 13.64 2.40
N ASP A 323 5.73 13.41 3.19
CA ASP A 323 6.22 12.07 3.49
C ASP A 323 5.28 11.32 4.45
N ALA A 324 5.17 10.00 4.25
CA ALA A 324 4.34 9.11 5.05
C ALA A 324 5.15 7.89 5.52
N ASP A 325 5.44 7.84 6.82
CA ASP A 325 6.27 6.80 7.42
C ASP A 325 5.41 5.73 8.10
N PHE A 326 5.51 4.48 7.66
CA PHE A 326 4.90 3.29 8.27
C PHE A 326 5.97 2.29 8.73
N VAL A 327 7.19 2.77 8.95
CA VAL A 327 8.36 1.94 9.25
C VAL A 327 8.09 1.07 10.48
N GLY A 328 8.24 -0.25 10.34
CA GLY A 328 8.02 -1.18 11.45
C GLY A 328 6.57 -1.32 11.92
N ALA A 329 5.60 -0.66 11.27
CA ALA A 329 4.18 -0.77 11.63
C ALA A 329 3.66 -2.22 11.48
N THR A 330 2.64 -2.58 12.24
CA THR A 330 2.01 -3.90 12.20
C THR A 330 0.50 -3.78 11.99
N PHE A 331 0.01 -4.43 10.93
CA PHE A 331 -1.42 -4.57 10.64
C PHE A 331 -1.83 -6.03 10.88
N ASP A 332 -2.40 -6.34 12.05
CA ASP A 332 -2.90 -7.68 12.35
C ASP A 332 -4.22 -7.97 11.60
N GLY A 333 -5.04 -6.94 11.38
CA GLY A 333 -6.25 -6.99 10.54
C GLY A 333 -5.98 -6.58 9.08
N GLN A 334 -7.06 -6.35 8.32
CA GLN A 334 -6.95 -5.86 6.94
C GLN A 334 -6.43 -4.41 6.95
N ALA A 335 -5.45 -4.12 6.09
CA ALA A 335 -4.97 -2.76 5.82
C ALA A 335 -5.49 -2.34 4.45
N ASP A 336 -6.35 -1.32 4.43
CA ASP A 336 -7.02 -0.86 3.21
C ASP A 336 -6.55 0.54 2.80
N PHE A 337 -5.67 0.62 1.80
CA PHE A 337 -5.16 1.84 1.18
C PHE A 337 -5.73 1.99 -0.25
N ASP A 338 -6.95 1.49 -0.52
CA ASP A 338 -7.60 1.64 -1.82
C ASP A 338 -7.70 3.12 -2.23
N GLU A 339 -7.25 3.43 -3.44
CA GLU A 339 -7.21 4.78 -4.01
C GLU A 339 -6.47 5.85 -3.17
N ALA A 340 -5.64 5.44 -2.19
CA ALA A 340 -4.82 6.34 -1.39
C ALA A 340 -3.75 7.04 -2.25
N ARG A 341 -3.42 8.29 -1.91
CA ARG A 341 -2.50 9.12 -2.69
C ARG A 341 -1.31 9.58 -1.85
N PHE A 342 -0.12 9.19 -2.28
CA PHE A 342 1.17 9.59 -1.71
C PHE A 342 1.87 10.51 -2.71
N VAL A 343 1.93 11.81 -2.37
CA VAL A 343 2.46 12.85 -3.25
C VAL A 343 3.99 12.87 -3.21
N GLU A 344 4.58 12.77 -2.02
CA GLU A 344 6.02 12.59 -1.84
C GLU A 344 6.34 11.13 -1.49
N ASP A 345 7.26 10.87 -0.56
CA ASP A 345 7.79 9.52 -0.31
C ASP A 345 6.96 8.77 0.74
N ALA A 346 6.76 7.47 0.53
CA ALA A 346 6.02 6.59 1.44
C ALA A 346 6.90 5.40 1.85
N ASP A 347 7.16 5.26 3.15
CA ASP A 347 8.06 4.25 3.69
C ASP A 347 7.30 3.17 4.49
N PHE A 348 7.15 1.99 3.89
CA PHE A 348 6.61 0.77 4.50
C PHE A 348 7.72 -0.25 4.81
N SER A 349 8.94 0.21 5.06
CA SER A 349 10.07 -0.65 5.39
C SER A 349 9.85 -1.34 6.74
N GLU A 350 10.19 -2.62 6.81
CA GLU A 350 9.99 -3.45 8.02
C GLU A 350 8.52 -3.56 8.49
N THR A 351 7.54 -3.09 7.71
CA THR A 351 6.11 -3.22 8.02
C THR A 351 5.65 -4.67 7.91
N THR A 352 4.80 -5.11 8.85
CA THR A 352 4.19 -6.45 8.84
C THR A 352 2.68 -6.35 8.59
N PHE A 353 2.23 -6.86 7.46
CA PHE A 353 0.81 -7.06 7.14
C PHE A 353 0.42 -8.51 7.41
N ARG A 354 -0.26 -8.78 8.53
CA ARG A 354 -0.76 -10.13 8.84
C ARG A 354 -2.10 -10.42 8.19
N GLY A 355 -2.98 -9.43 8.13
CA GLY A 355 -4.20 -9.49 7.35
C GLY A 355 -3.92 -9.10 5.89
N LYS A 356 -4.99 -9.10 5.09
CA LYS A 356 -4.93 -8.70 3.69
C LYS A 356 -4.50 -7.24 3.56
N ALA A 357 -3.59 -6.96 2.62
CA ALA A 357 -3.19 -5.60 2.28
C ALA A 357 -3.78 -5.18 0.92
N VAL A 358 -4.49 -4.07 0.87
CA VAL A 358 -5.16 -3.56 -0.33
C VAL A 358 -4.59 -2.19 -0.67
N PHE A 359 -4.05 -2.02 -1.87
CA PHE A 359 -3.48 -0.77 -2.41
C PHE A 359 -4.01 -0.51 -3.82
N ARG A 360 -5.21 -1.01 -4.15
CA ARG A 360 -5.74 -0.95 -5.51
C ARG A 360 -5.94 0.51 -5.91
N GLY A 361 -5.49 0.87 -7.10
CA GLY A 361 -5.60 2.24 -7.61
C GLY A 361 -4.81 3.30 -6.80
N ALA A 362 -4.00 2.90 -5.81
CA ALA A 362 -3.19 3.85 -5.06
C ALA A 362 -2.15 4.53 -5.96
N GLU A 363 -1.75 5.75 -5.61
CA GLU A 363 -0.82 6.56 -6.39
C GLU A 363 0.41 6.93 -5.54
N PHE A 364 1.61 6.53 -5.95
CA PHE A 364 2.90 6.84 -5.33
C PHE A 364 3.73 7.70 -6.29
N ARG A 365 3.60 9.03 -6.18
CA ARG A 365 4.05 9.97 -7.22
C ARG A 365 5.43 10.58 -7.01
N GLY A 366 5.96 10.61 -5.78
CA GLY A 366 7.19 11.29 -5.31
C GLY A 366 8.11 12.00 -6.31
N HIS A 367 8.47 13.25 -6.01
CA HIS A 367 9.19 14.09 -6.98
C HIS A 367 10.73 13.93 -6.96
N ALA A 368 11.30 13.26 -5.95
CA ALA A 368 12.73 13.30 -5.62
C ALA A 368 13.50 11.97 -5.83
N ASN A 369 13.42 11.39 -7.03
CA ASN A 369 14.02 10.09 -7.39
C ASN A 369 15.57 9.94 -7.34
N GLN A 370 16.32 10.90 -6.77
CA GLN A 370 17.81 10.88 -6.78
C GLN A 370 18.45 10.45 -5.46
N LEU A 371 17.69 10.35 -4.38
CA LEU A 371 18.20 9.94 -3.07
C LEU A 371 17.51 8.67 -2.57
N GLU A 372 16.19 8.56 -2.72
CA GLU A 372 15.35 7.47 -2.19
C GLU A 372 14.28 7.05 -3.22
N ASP A 373 13.67 5.88 -3.02
CA ASP A 373 12.57 5.37 -3.86
C ASP A 373 11.24 5.85 -3.27
N ASN A 374 10.31 6.29 -4.11
CA ASN A 374 9.09 6.99 -3.64
C ASN A 374 8.12 6.10 -2.86
N ALA A 375 8.15 4.79 -3.12
CA ALA A 375 7.45 3.81 -2.32
C ALA A 375 8.44 2.71 -1.96
N THR A 376 8.79 2.60 -0.68
CA THR A 376 9.66 1.52 -0.20
C THR A 376 8.88 0.55 0.67
N PHE A 377 9.04 -0.73 0.38
CA PHE A 377 8.54 -1.87 1.15
C PHE A 377 9.73 -2.74 1.58
N ASP A 378 10.91 -2.14 1.79
CA ASP A 378 12.14 -2.90 2.07
C ASP A 378 11.99 -3.74 3.34
N SER A 379 12.21 -5.04 3.25
CA SER A 379 11.99 -5.99 4.35
C SER A 379 10.56 -6.04 4.90
N ALA A 380 9.56 -5.56 4.15
CA ALA A 380 8.16 -5.73 4.53
C ALA A 380 7.74 -7.21 4.48
N THR A 381 6.78 -7.60 5.33
CA THR A 381 6.25 -8.96 5.41
C THR A 381 4.74 -8.98 5.15
N PHE A 382 4.30 -9.71 4.12
CA PHE A 382 2.90 -9.95 3.79
C PHE A 382 2.50 -11.40 4.10
N VAL A 383 1.82 -11.63 5.22
CA VAL A 383 1.41 -12.97 5.66
C VAL A 383 0.14 -13.45 4.93
N ASP A 384 -0.67 -12.54 4.40
CA ASP A 384 -1.84 -12.82 3.56
C ASP A 384 -1.67 -12.20 2.16
N ASP A 385 -2.71 -12.27 1.32
CA ASP A 385 -2.72 -11.70 -0.02
C ASP A 385 -2.48 -10.18 -0.01
N ALA A 386 -1.66 -9.69 -0.95
CA ALA A 386 -1.39 -8.28 -1.16
C ALA A 386 -1.87 -7.85 -2.56
N ASN A 387 -2.68 -6.78 -2.63
CA ASN A 387 -3.31 -6.35 -3.87
C ASN A 387 -2.93 -4.91 -4.27
N PHE A 388 -2.01 -4.78 -5.20
CA PHE A 388 -1.55 -3.54 -5.85
C PHE A 388 -2.12 -3.41 -7.28
N SER A 389 -3.34 -3.89 -7.52
CA SER A 389 -3.92 -3.82 -8.87
C SER A 389 -4.23 -2.37 -9.26
N GLY A 390 -3.81 -1.93 -10.43
CA GLY A 390 -4.03 -0.57 -10.92
C GLY A 390 -3.24 0.52 -10.19
N THR A 391 -2.31 0.15 -9.30
CA THR A 391 -1.47 1.10 -8.58
C THR A 391 -0.50 1.80 -9.53
N GLU A 392 -0.30 3.09 -9.34
CA GLU A 392 0.70 3.88 -10.07
C GLU A 392 1.90 4.18 -9.17
N PHE A 393 3.09 3.78 -9.61
CA PHE A 393 4.36 4.08 -8.97
C PHE A 393 5.24 4.90 -9.93
N THR A 394 5.86 5.95 -9.42
CA THR A 394 7.00 6.55 -10.12
C THR A 394 8.22 5.64 -9.99
N SER A 395 8.72 5.41 -8.77
CA SER A 395 9.68 4.35 -8.43
C SER A 395 9.17 3.53 -7.25
N ALA A 396 9.53 2.25 -7.19
CA ALA A 396 9.16 1.38 -6.10
C ALA A 396 10.26 0.37 -5.72
N ASN A 397 10.42 0.16 -4.42
CA ASN A 397 11.39 -0.75 -3.84
C ASN A 397 10.69 -1.86 -3.05
N PHE A 398 10.74 -3.07 -3.59
CA PHE A 398 10.26 -4.31 -2.99
C PHE A 398 11.43 -5.24 -2.68
N MET A 399 12.52 -4.71 -2.13
CA MET A 399 13.70 -5.49 -1.78
C MET A 399 13.50 -6.23 -0.45
N ARG A 400 13.87 -7.51 -0.41
CA ARG A 400 13.75 -8.37 0.78
C ARG A 400 12.31 -8.51 1.32
N VAL A 401 11.31 -8.31 0.46
CA VAL A 401 9.90 -8.50 0.85
C VAL A 401 9.62 -9.98 1.06
N GLU A 402 9.07 -10.33 2.23
CA GLU A 402 8.60 -11.68 2.51
C GLU A 402 7.10 -11.79 2.21
N PHE A 403 6.66 -12.86 1.56
CA PHE A 403 5.23 -13.09 1.35
C PHE A 403 4.82 -14.57 1.39
N ALA A 404 3.66 -14.83 1.99
CA ALA A 404 3.05 -16.16 2.04
C ALA A 404 1.92 -16.33 1.00
N GLY A 405 1.17 -15.26 0.74
CA GLY A 405 0.01 -15.27 -0.16
C GLY A 405 0.33 -14.99 -1.63
N THR A 406 -0.66 -14.46 -2.35
CA THR A 406 -0.49 -13.96 -3.71
C THR A 406 -0.24 -12.46 -3.71
N ILE A 407 0.75 -12.00 -4.48
CA ILE A 407 0.95 -10.56 -4.74
C ILE A 407 0.39 -10.22 -6.12
N GLN A 408 -0.60 -9.32 -6.16
CA GLN A 408 -1.26 -8.88 -7.39
C GLN A 408 -0.77 -7.47 -7.77
N PHE A 409 -0.17 -7.33 -8.94
CA PHE A 409 0.19 -6.06 -9.59
C PHE A 409 -0.55 -5.92 -10.93
N ALA A 410 -1.76 -6.47 -11.04
CA ALA A 410 -2.49 -6.45 -12.30
C ALA A 410 -2.80 -5.00 -12.69
N ASP A 411 -2.55 -4.61 -13.94
CA ASP A 411 -2.72 -3.23 -14.43
C ASP A 411 -1.87 -2.16 -13.69
N ALA A 412 -0.89 -2.55 -12.87
CA ALA A 412 -0.02 -1.60 -12.16
C ALA A 412 0.98 -0.91 -13.12
N THR A 413 1.32 0.34 -12.86
CA THR A 413 2.24 1.13 -13.69
C THR A 413 3.46 1.59 -12.89
N PHE A 414 4.66 1.35 -13.40
CA PHE A 414 5.94 1.80 -12.86
C PHE A 414 6.63 2.70 -13.90
N THR A 415 6.57 4.02 -13.70
CA THR A 415 6.94 5.00 -14.73
C THR A 415 8.44 5.32 -14.80
N ASP A 416 9.21 5.00 -13.76
CA ASP A 416 10.68 5.11 -13.73
C ASP A 416 11.31 3.72 -13.55
N ARG A 417 11.22 3.13 -12.34
CA ARG A 417 11.81 1.80 -12.05
C ARG A 417 11.10 1.02 -10.94
N ILE A 418 11.29 -0.29 -10.95
CA ILE A 418 10.95 -1.19 -9.85
C ILE A 418 12.17 -2.03 -9.47
N ASP A 419 12.53 -2.09 -8.20
CA ASP A 419 13.52 -3.04 -7.69
C ASP A 419 12.88 -4.05 -6.76
N MET A 420 13.07 -5.32 -7.05
CA MET A 420 12.30 -6.39 -6.42
C MET A 420 13.20 -7.58 -6.10
N LEU A 421 13.20 -7.97 -4.82
CA LEU A 421 13.77 -9.24 -4.34
C LEU A 421 12.76 -9.81 -3.35
N VAL A 422 11.97 -10.77 -3.83
CA VAL A 422 10.89 -11.33 -3.03
C VAL A 422 11.30 -12.69 -2.46
N LEU A 423 11.02 -12.89 -1.19
CA LEU A 423 11.30 -14.09 -0.40
C LEU A 423 9.98 -14.81 -0.11
N ALA A 424 9.91 -16.09 -0.46
CA ALA A 424 8.71 -16.88 -0.22
C ALA A 424 8.67 -17.42 1.21
N ILE A 425 7.53 -17.27 1.88
CA ILE A 425 7.24 -17.92 3.17
C ILE A 425 6.61 -19.30 2.94
N ASP A 426 5.75 -19.41 1.92
CA ASP A 426 4.96 -20.62 1.60
C ASP A 426 5.44 -21.34 0.32
N ASP A 427 4.87 -22.52 0.04
CA ASP A 427 5.37 -23.49 -0.96
C ASP A 427 5.07 -23.16 -2.46
N ASP A 428 4.36 -22.07 -2.79
CA ASP A 428 4.14 -21.65 -4.20
C ASP A 428 4.01 -20.11 -4.39
N PRO A 429 5.10 -19.36 -4.17
CA PRO A 429 5.11 -17.91 -4.32
C PRO A 429 4.79 -17.48 -5.76
N TYR A 430 3.78 -16.61 -5.91
CA TYR A 430 3.29 -16.14 -7.21
C TYR A 430 3.05 -14.63 -7.22
N VAL A 431 3.70 -13.94 -8.16
CA VAL A 431 3.54 -12.51 -8.41
C VAL A 431 2.86 -12.32 -9.77
N ASN A 432 1.67 -11.74 -9.75
CA ASN A 432 0.89 -11.48 -10.94
C ASN A 432 1.14 -10.06 -11.47
N LEU A 433 1.86 -9.92 -12.58
CA LEU A 433 2.12 -8.66 -13.28
C LEU A 433 1.28 -8.56 -14.57
N THR A 434 0.11 -9.19 -14.59
CA THR A 434 -0.77 -9.19 -15.76
C THR A 434 -1.16 -7.74 -16.14
N ASP A 435 -1.01 -7.36 -17.40
CA ASP A 435 -1.28 -6.00 -17.90
C ASP A 435 -0.47 -4.87 -17.23
N ALA A 436 0.55 -5.20 -16.43
CA ALA A 436 1.40 -4.21 -15.79
C ALA A 436 2.30 -3.49 -16.81
N THR A 437 2.62 -2.23 -16.54
CA THR A 437 3.50 -1.39 -17.36
C THR A 437 4.76 -1.05 -16.57
N ILE A 438 5.92 -1.59 -16.95
CA ILE A 438 7.17 -1.49 -16.20
C ILE A 438 8.26 -0.89 -17.09
N ARG A 439 8.67 0.36 -16.83
CA ARG A 439 9.67 1.03 -17.66
C ARG A 439 11.09 0.48 -17.50
N GLY A 440 11.50 0.14 -16.27
CA GLY A 440 12.82 -0.40 -16.00
C GLY A 440 12.98 -0.88 -14.56
N GLY A 441 14.21 -1.26 -14.20
CA GLY A 441 14.59 -1.68 -12.84
C GLY A 441 15.12 -3.11 -12.78
N THR A 442 15.04 -3.75 -11.61
CA THR A 442 15.65 -5.06 -11.36
C THR A 442 14.68 -6.02 -10.68
N ILE A 443 14.51 -7.23 -11.23
CA ILE A 443 13.84 -8.34 -10.53
C ILE A 443 14.88 -9.43 -10.23
N SER A 444 15.08 -9.70 -8.95
CA SER A 444 16.08 -10.62 -8.43
C SER A 444 15.41 -11.84 -7.79
N GLN A 445 15.82 -13.04 -8.18
CA GLN A 445 15.47 -14.28 -7.47
C GLN A 445 16.31 -14.46 -6.20
N PRO A 446 15.74 -14.99 -5.12
CA PRO A 446 16.47 -15.32 -3.90
C PRO A 446 17.44 -16.51 -4.09
N LYS A 447 18.26 -16.80 -3.07
CA LYS A 447 19.18 -17.96 -3.10
C LYS A 447 18.44 -19.30 -3.07
N GLU A 448 17.32 -19.36 -2.34
CA GLU A 448 16.43 -20.50 -2.20
C GLU A 448 14.98 -19.99 -2.22
N GLY A 449 13.99 -20.84 -2.51
CA GLY A 449 12.58 -20.42 -2.51
C GLY A 449 12.22 -19.46 -3.66
N TRP A 450 12.59 -19.80 -4.89
CA TRP A 450 12.36 -18.95 -6.06
C TRP A 450 10.88 -18.67 -6.34
N VAL A 451 10.62 -17.45 -6.82
CA VAL A 451 9.29 -16.86 -7.00
C VAL A 451 8.89 -16.85 -8.46
N ARG A 452 7.61 -17.14 -8.78
CA ARG A 452 7.10 -17.10 -10.15
C ARG A 452 6.49 -15.74 -10.48
N TYR A 453 6.86 -15.21 -11.65
CA TYR A 453 6.39 -13.91 -12.16
C TYR A 453 5.59 -14.12 -13.45
N ASP A 454 4.32 -13.73 -13.46
CA ASP A 454 3.48 -13.77 -14.67
C ASP A 454 3.34 -12.37 -15.30
N LEU A 455 3.98 -12.19 -16.46
CA LEU A 455 4.00 -10.94 -17.23
C LEU A 455 3.04 -11.01 -18.43
N THR A 456 1.91 -11.68 -18.27
CA THR A 456 0.89 -11.78 -19.31
C THR A 456 0.36 -10.41 -19.70
N ARG A 457 0.44 -10.06 -20.98
CA ARG A 457 0.05 -8.74 -21.54
C ARG A 457 0.76 -7.53 -20.93
N ALA A 458 1.75 -7.76 -20.07
CA ALA A 458 2.56 -6.68 -19.52
C ALA A 458 3.36 -5.97 -20.60
N SER A 459 3.70 -4.72 -20.35
CA SER A 459 4.62 -3.93 -21.13
C SER A 459 5.89 -3.70 -20.33
N ILE A 460 7.02 -4.23 -20.83
CA ILE A 460 8.29 -4.14 -20.11
C ILE A 460 9.35 -3.42 -20.94
N GLY A 461 10.14 -2.59 -20.26
CA GLY A 461 11.28 -1.88 -20.81
C GLY A 461 12.63 -2.48 -20.38
N ASP A 462 13.54 -1.62 -19.90
CA ASP A 462 14.91 -1.98 -19.51
C ASP A 462 14.92 -2.59 -18.10
N ILE A 463 14.40 -3.81 -18.01
CA ILE A 463 14.32 -4.57 -16.76
C ILE A 463 15.42 -5.65 -16.73
N THR A 464 16.22 -5.64 -15.67
CA THR A 464 17.26 -6.63 -15.42
C THR A 464 16.70 -7.78 -14.60
N LEU A 465 16.76 -9.00 -15.14
CA LEU A 465 16.41 -10.21 -14.41
C LEU A 465 17.68 -10.90 -13.91
N GLN A 466 17.76 -11.17 -12.62
CA GLN A 466 18.95 -11.78 -12.03
C GLN A 466 18.66 -12.75 -10.89
N SER A 467 19.69 -13.42 -10.40
CA SER A 467 19.64 -14.37 -9.27
C SER A 467 20.67 -13.95 -8.25
N ALA A 468 20.31 -13.97 -6.96
CA ALA A 468 21.21 -13.69 -5.85
C ALA A 468 22.35 -14.73 -5.71
N ASP A 469 22.22 -15.91 -6.33
CA ASP A 469 23.31 -16.89 -6.47
C ASP A 469 23.93 -16.83 -7.87
N GLU A 470 25.18 -16.37 -7.94
CA GLU A 470 26.00 -16.34 -9.17
C GLU A 470 26.53 -17.73 -9.59
N SER A 471 26.44 -18.74 -8.71
CA SER A 471 27.15 -20.03 -8.83
C SER A 471 26.44 -21.11 -9.67
N GLY A 472 25.20 -20.86 -10.12
CA GLY A 472 24.42 -21.86 -10.85
C GLY A 472 22.95 -21.52 -11.09
N GLY A 473 22.38 -20.54 -10.39
CA GLY A 473 20.98 -20.14 -10.51
C GLY A 473 20.59 -19.63 -11.90
N SER A 474 21.45 -18.86 -12.58
CA SER A 474 21.17 -18.28 -13.90
C SER A 474 20.72 -19.29 -14.98
N GLN A 475 21.01 -20.58 -14.79
CA GLN A 475 20.63 -21.66 -15.71
C GLN A 475 19.15 -22.04 -15.68
N ARG A 476 18.37 -21.53 -14.71
CA ARG A 476 16.93 -21.77 -14.57
C ARG A 476 16.12 -20.47 -14.46
N LEU A 477 16.76 -19.32 -14.59
CA LEU A 477 16.15 -18.02 -14.24
C LEU A 477 14.80 -17.80 -14.91
N LEU A 478 14.73 -17.88 -16.25
CA LEU A 478 13.47 -17.64 -16.95
C LEU A 478 12.48 -18.83 -16.88
N ASP A 479 12.79 -19.92 -16.17
CA ASP A 479 11.79 -20.98 -15.91
C ASP A 479 10.70 -20.46 -14.96
N TYR A 480 10.99 -19.37 -14.25
CA TYR A 480 10.15 -18.71 -13.25
C TYR A 480 9.53 -17.41 -13.76
N PHE A 481 9.76 -17.06 -15.03
CA PHE A 481 9.16 -15.89 -15.67
C PHE A 481 8.33 -16.34 -16.85
N ARG A 482 7.05 -15.95 -16.85
CA ARG A 482 6.13 -16.24 -17.94
C ARG A 482 5.85 -14.98 -18.72
N PHE A 483 6.30 -14.95 -19.97
CA PHE A 483 6.00 -13.91 -20.94
C PHE A 483 4.90 -14.40 -21.89
N CYS A 484 3.73 -13.79 -21.84
CA CYS A 484 2.64 -14.15 -22.72
C CYS A 484 1.96 -12.90 -23.29
N ASN A 485 2.04 -12.72 -24.61
CA ASN A 485 1.61 -11.49 -25.28
C ASN A 485 2.22 -10.21 -24.67
N THR A 486 3.36 -10.34 -23.99
CA THR A 486 4.13 -9.24 -23.41
C THR A 486 4.65 -8.33 -24.51
N VAL A 487 4.64 -7.03 -24.27
CA VAL A 487 5.20 -5.99 -25.13
C VAL A 487 6.58 -5.62 -24.61
N PHE A 488 7.60 -5.67 -25.47
CA PHE A 488 9.00 -5.43 -25.11
C PHE A 488 9.59 -4.18 -25.79
N SER A 489 8.71 -3.33 -26.35
CA SER A 489 9.07 -2.23 -27.23
C SER A 489 8.17 -1.02 -27.05
N GLU A 490 7.53 -0.90 -25.89
CA GLU A 490 6.68 0.25 -25.57
C GLU A 490 7.52 1.50 -25.31
N PHE A 491 8.67 1.31 -24.66
CA PHE A 491 9.58 2.39 -24.25
C PHE A 491 10.76 2.50 -25.22
N ASP A 492 10.75 3.54 -26.06
CA ASP A 492 11.84 3.81 -27.01
C ASP A 492 13.18 4.01 -26.27
N GLY A 493 14.19 3.23 -26.64
CA GLY A 493 15.53 3.28 -26.05
C GLY A 493 15.66 2.65 -24.67
N ASN A 494 14.62 1.97 -24.17
CA ASN A 494 14.63 1.18 -22.94
C ASN A 494 14.04 -0.21 -23.25
N GLU A 495 14.57 -0.88 -24.27
CA GLU A 495 14.07 -2.21 -24.65
C GLU A 495 14.67 -3.32 -23.77
N PHE A 496 13.87 -4.37 -23.51
CA PHE A 496 14.34 -5.55 -22.80
C PHE A 496 15.47 -6.28 -23.56
N ASP A 497 16.63 -6.42 -22.91
CA ASP A 497 17.81 -7.06 -23.51
C ASP A 497 17.84 -8.59 -23.31
N PHE A 498 17.40 -9.32 -24.35
CA PHE A 498 17.49 -10.79 -24.39
C PHE A 498 18.92 -11.33 -24.42
N SER A 499 19.93 -10.53 -24.78
CA SER A 499 21.29 -11.00 -25.01
C SER A 499 21.94 -11.55 -23.73
N THR A 500 21.60 -10.96 -22.59
CA THR A 500 22.02 -11.36 -21.23
C THR A 500 21.50 -12.75 -20.83
N HIS A 501 20.46 -13.25 -21.50
CA HIS A 501 19.80 -14.53 -21.20
C HIS A 501 19.99 -15.61 -22.26
N THR A 502 20.85 -15.36 -23.27
CA THR A 502 21.06 -16.27 -24.41
C THR A 502 21.45 -17.69 -24.00
N ASP A 503 22.33 -17.84 -23.01
CA ASP A 503 22.83 -19.15 -22.56
C ASP A 503 21.73 -20.00 -21.91
N TYR A 504 20.76 -19.36 -21.26
CA TYR A 504 19.57 -20.02 -20.75
C TYR A 504 18.62 -20.39 -21.89
N LEU A 505 18.35 -19.44 -22.80
CA LEU A 505 17.39 -19.62 -23.89
C LEU A 505 17.80 -20.78 -24.81
N ASP A 506 19.10 -20.98 -25.05
CA ASP A 506 19.60 -22.14 -25.80
C ASP A 506 19.29 -23.49 -25.12
N ARG A 507 19.17 -23.53 -23.79
CA ARG A 507 18.93 -24.77 -23.01
C ARG A 507 17.45 -25.11 -22.93
N ASN A 508 16.59 -24.11 -22.72
CA ASN A 508 15.14 -24.30 -22.64
C ASN A 508 14.46 -24.25 -24.03
N ASP A 509 15.21 -24.55 -25.10
CA ASP A 509 14.74 -24.49 -26.48
C ASP A 509 13.99 -23.18 -26.77
N TRP A 510 14.37 -22.02 -26.23
CA TRP A 510 13.73 -20.73 -26.47
C TRP A 510 12.23 -20.68 -26.10
N VAL A 511 11.80 -21.39 -25.06
CA VAL A 511 10.44 -21.27 -24.49
C VAL A 511 10.36 -20.03 -23.58
N LEU A 512 9.25 -19.27 -23.69
CA LEU A 512 9.00 -18.03 -22.92
C LEU A 512 7.64 -17.99 -22.21
N HIS A 513 6.66 -18.79 -22.64
CA HIS A 513 5.23 -18.60 -22.33
C HIS A 513 4.67 -19.60 -21.31
N GLU A 514 5.53 -20.42 -20.72
CA GLU A 514 5.21 -21.50 -19.79
C GLU A 514 6.21 -21.45 -18.63
N PHE A 515 5.75 -21.80 -17.42
CA PHE A 515 6.64 -22.09 -16.29
C PHE A 515 7.19 -23.52 -16.41
N ASP A 516 8.20 -23.88 -15.61
CA ASP A 516 8.75 -25.24 -15.56
C ASP A 516 7.87 -26.26 -14.82
N ASP A 517 6.82 -25.81 -14.15
CA ASP A 517 5.94 -26.65 -13.35
C ASP A 517 4.62 -27.00 -14.06
N THR A 518 3.85 -27.86 -13.40
CA THR A 518 2.54 -28.33 -13.90
C THR A 518 1.39 -27.89 -13.01
N THR A 519 1.63 -26.86 -12.20
CA THR A 519 0.65 -26.33 -11.27
C THR A 519 -0.49 -25.69 -12.05
N ASP A 520 -1.72 -26.11 -11.76
CA ASP A 520 -2.91 -25.66 -12.47
C ASP A 520 -3.24 -24.23 -12.04
N ARG A 521 -2.79 -23.25 -12.83
CA ARG A 521 -3.03 -21.82 -12.60
C ARG A 521 -4.04 -21.29 -13.59
N SER A 522 -4.99 -20.46 -13.12
CA SER A 522 -5.89 -19.74 -14.00
C SER A 522 -5.17 -18.54 -14.60
N TYR A 523 -4.85 -18.61 -15.89
CA TYR A 523 -4.20 -17.51 -16.60
C TYR A 523 -5.23 -16.53 -17.18
N ALA A 524 -4.89 -15.25 -17.23
CA ALA A 524 -5.74 -14.19 -17.79
C ALA A 524 -6.08 -14.39 -19.29
N VAL A 525 -5.24 -15.13 -20.01
CA VAL A 525 -5.42 -15.43 -21.44
C VAL A 525 -5.29 -16.93 -21.67
N GLU A 526 -6.17 -17.48 -22.51
CA GLU A 526 -6.08 -18.88 -22.96
C GLU A 526 -4.84 -19.07 -23.87
N MET A 527 -4.04 -20.11 -23.62
CA MET A 527 -2.83 -20.44 -24.38
C MET A 527 -3.12 -21.03 -25.77
N THR A 528 -3.83 -20.27 -26.60
CA THR A 528 -4.07 -20.63 -27.99
C THR A 528 -2.78 -20.50 -28.82
N PRO A 529 -2.63 -21.26 -29.92
CA PRO A 529 -1.48 -21.11 -30.82
C PRO A 529 -1.30 -19.68 -31.38
N GLU A 530 -2.37 -18.89 -31.44
CA GLU A 530 -2.34 -17.51 -31.90
C GLU A 530 -1.68 -16.58 -30.87
N VAL A 531 -2.06 -16.68 -29.60
CA VAL A 531 -1.47 -15.89 -28.51
C VAL A 531 0.03 -16.19 -28.38
N ILE A 532 0.40 -17.46 -28.46
CA ILE A 532 1.81 -17.87 -28.41
C ILE A 532 2.58 -17.37 -29.64
N GLU A 533 1.97 -17.41 -30.84
CA GLU A 533 2.60 -16.83 -32.04
C GLU A 533 2.87 -15.32 -31.87
N THR A 534 1.92 -14.56 -31.31
CA THR A 534 2.08 -13.12 -31.06
C THR A 534 3.16 -12.85 -30.01
N THR A 535 3.23 -13.67 -28.95
CA THR A 535 4.31 -13.60 -27.95
C THR A 535 5.70 -13.64 -28.61
N TYR A 536 5.92 -14.63 -29.47
CA TYR A 536 7.20 -14.76 -30.18
C TYR A 536 7.39 -13.70 -31.28
N LEU A 537 6.32 -13.11 -31.80
CA LEU A 537 6.44 -11.97 -32.71
C LEU A 537 6.98 -10.74 -31.98
N ASN A 538 6.44 -10.44 -30.79
CA ASN A 538 6.86 -9.31 -29.96
C ASN A 538 8.33 -9.48 -29.54
N ALA A 539 8.68 -10.63 -28.95
CA ALA A 539 10.06 -10.94 -28.57
C ALA A 539 11.03 -10.86 -29.75
N LYS A 540 10.65 -11.39 -30.93
CA LYS A 540 11.47 -11.30 -32.15
C LYS A 540 11.68 -9.86 -32.63
N ASN A 541 10.65 -9.01 -32.55
CA ASN A 541 10.76 -7.63 -32.97
C ASN A 541 11.67 -6.83 -32.03
N SER A 542 11.51 -7.00 -30.72
CA SER A 542 12.38 -6.37 -29.71
C SER A 542 13.83 -6.82 -29.85
N ALA A 543 14.10 -8.14 -29.91
CA ALA A 543 15.46 -8.64 -30.15
C ALA A 543 16.08 -8.11 -31.45
N SER A 544 15.28 -7.92 -32.51
CA SER A 544 15.78 -7.32 -33.76
C SER A 544 16.12 -5.83 -33.60
N ALA A 545 15.33 -5.09 -32.81
CA ALA A 545 15.58 -3.67 -32.53
C ALA A 545 16.84 -3.47 -31.69
N ALA A 546 17.06 -4.33 -30.68
CA ALA A 546 18.26 -4.37 -29.86
C ALA A 546 19.51 -4.88 -30.60
N GLY A 547 19.37 -5.40 -31.83
CA GLY A 547 20.48 -5.95 -32.61
C GLY A 547 20.90 -7.37 -32.22
N ASP A 548 20.13 -8.07 -31.36
CA ASP A 548 20.35 -9.48 -31.04
C ASP A 548 19.81 -10.40 -32.16
N MET A 549 20.65 -10.58 -33.18
CA MET A 549 20.33 -11.39 -34.35
C MET A 549 20.16 -12.88 -34.04
N LYS A 550 20.76 -13.38 -32.95
CA LYS A 550 20.61 -14.78 -32.54
C LYS A 550 19.23 -14.99 -31.95
N ALA A 551 18.84 -14.18 -30.97
CA ALA A 551 17.53 -14.28 -30.34
C ALA A 551 16.39 -14.01 -31.33
N ALA A 552 16.49 -12.96 -32.13
CA ALA A 552 15.53 -12.68 -33.20
C ALA A 552 15.37 -13.87 -34.16
N GLY A 553 16.47 -14.55 -34.48
CA GLY A 553 16.50 -15.74 -35.31
C GLY A 553 15.72 -16.94 -34.73
N GLU A 554 15.95 -17.27 -33.47
CA GLU A 554 15.31 -18.43 -32.81
C GLU A 554 13.85 -18.13 -32.41
N PHE A 555 13.52 -16.92 -31.96
CA PHE A 555 12.13 -16.51 -31.77
C PHE A 555 11.33 -16.54 -33.07
N ARG A 556 11.95 -16.22 -34.21
CA ARG A 556 11.32 -16.40 -35.53
C ARG A 556 10.99 -17.87 -35.80
N VAL A 557 11.89 -18.80 -35.44
CA VAL A 557 11.64 -20.24 -35.61
C VAL A 557 10.45 -20.68 -34.74
N LYS A 558 10.43 -20.28 -33.46
CA LYS A 558 9.31 -20.57 -32.55
C LYS A 558 7.98 -20.02 -33.06
N ARG A 559 7.94 -18.75 -33.45
CA ARG A 559 6.78 -18.13 -34.09
C ARG A 559 6.26 -18.98 -35.26
N GLN A 560 7.14 -19.46 -36.14
CA GLN A 560 6.74 -20.30 -37.27
C GLN A 560 6.18 -21.66 -36.84
N GLN A 561 6.68 -22.27 -35.76
CA GLN A 561 6.14 -23.53 -35.23
C GLN A 561 4.70 -23.37 -34.71
N TYR A 562 4.41 -22.26 -34.02
CA TYR A 562 3.06 -21.98 -33.51
C TYR A 562 2.12 -21.49 -34.62
N ALA A 563 2.60 -20.72 -35.59
CA ALA A 563 1.85 -20.41 -36.81
C ALA A 563 1.40 -21.69 -37.54
N ARG A 564 2.24 -22.72 -37.59
CA ARG A 564 1.88 -24.03 -38.12
C ARG A 564 0.78 -24.71 -37.31
N LYS A 565 0.88 -24.73 -35.97
CA LYS A 565 -0.16 -25.28 -35.09
C LYS A 565 -1.50 -24.55 -35.32
N LYS A 566 -1.47 -23.21 -35.42
CA LYS A 566 -2.63 -22.37 -35.76
C LYS A 566 -3.25 -22.77 -37.11
N HIS A 567 -2.44 -22.89 -38.16
CA HIS A 567 -2.93 -23.31 -39.48
C HIS A 567 -3.51 -24.74 -39.47
N LEU A 568 -2.92 -25.67 -38.72
CA LEU A 568 -3.44 -27.03 -38.57
C LEU A 568 -4.77 -27.05 -37.83
N ALA A 569 -4.92 -26.25 -36.77
CA ALA A 569 -6.18 -26.11 -36.04
C ALA A 569 -7.31 -25.65 -36.99
N ILE A 570 -7.06 -24.61 -37.80
CA ILE A 570 -8.03 -24.13 -38.81
C ILE A 570 -8.30 -25.19 -39.89
N ALA A 571 -7.29 -25.95 -40.32
CA ALA A 571 -7.48 -27.01 -41.32
C ALA A 571 -8.31 -28.19 -40.79
N ALA A 572 -8.19 -28.49 -39.50
CA ALA A 572 -8.90 -29.55 -38.79
C ALA A 572 -10.31 -29.13 -38.35
N ASP A 573 -10.57 -27.82 -38.21
CA ASP A 573 -11.87 -27.29 -37.81
C ASP A 573 -12.98 -27.63 -38.81
N GLY A 574 -14.00 -28.34 -38.32
CA GLY A 574 -15.17 -28.75 -39.09
C GLY A 574 -16.16 -27.62 -39.38
N ALA A 575 -16.09 -26.51 -38.63
CA ALA A 575 -16.93 -25.33 -38.84
C ALA A 575 -16.41 -24.43 -39.97
N SER A 576 -15.12 -24.49 -40.29
CA SER A 576 -14.48 -23.72 -41.36
C SER A 576 -14.81 -24.23 -42.76
N ASP A 577 -14.87 -23.33 -43.75
CA ASP A 577 -15.14 -23.70 -45.14
C ASP A 577 -14.01 -24.53 -45.79
N LEU A 578 -14.36 -25.37 -46.77
CA LEU A 578 -13.41 -26.28 -47.43
C LEU A 578 -12.22 -25.58 -48.08
N GLY A 579 -12.42 -24.37 -48.62
CA GLY A 579 -11.36 -23.58 -49.24
C GLY A 579 -10.34 -23.08 -48.21
N SER A 580 -10.84 -22.54 -47.09
CA SER A 580 -10.02 -22.11 -45.97
C SER A 580 -9.25 -23.27 -45.34
N ARG A 581 -9.89 -24.43 -45.19
CA ARG A 581 -9.23 -25.65 -44.68
C ARG A 581 -8.10 -26.11 -45.59
N PHE A 582 -8.33 -26.19 -46.90
CA PHE A 582 -7.31 -26.56 -47.87
C PHE A 582 -6.14 -25.56 -47.88
N LYS A 583 -6.44 -24.26 -47.92
CA LYS A 583 -5.43 -23.19 -47.93
C LYS A 583 -4.55 -23.23 -46.67
N ASN A 584 -5.14 -23.41 -45.49
CA ASN A 584 -4.38 -23.51 -44.25
C ASN A 584 -3.61 -24.84 -44.13
N GLY A 585 -4.15 -25.93 -44.68
CA GLY A 585 -3.41 -27.19 -44.82
C GLY A 585 -2.14 -27.05 -45.66
N VAL A 586 -2.22 -26.35 -46.81
CA VAL A 586 -1.04 -26.05 -47.64
C VAL A 586 -0.03 -25.18 -46.90
N ARG A 587 -0.47 -24.12 -46.21
CA ARG A 587 0.41 -23.25 -45.40
C ARG A 587 1.12 -24.02 -44.28
N ALA A 588 0.41 -24.92 -43.60
CA ALA A 588 1.00 -25.78 -42.57
C ALA A 588 2.06 -26.72 -43.15
N ALA A 589 1.81 -27.31 -44.33
CA ALA A 589 2.75 -28.18 -45.03
C ALA A 589 4.00 -27.43 -45.51
N GLU A 590 3.83 -26.24 -46.10
CA GLU A 590 4.94 -25.36 -46.52
C GLU A 590 5.81 -24.97 -45.32
N ASN A 591 5.19 -24.56 -44.21
CA ASN A 591 5.90 -24.23 -42.99
C ASN A 591 6.67 -25.44 -42.43
N ALA A 592 6.06 -26.62 -42.39
CA ALA A 592 6.72 -27.85 -41.97
C ALA A 592 7.93 -28.18 -42.86
N PHE A 593 7.77 -28.06 -44.18
CA PHE A 593 8.83 -28.27 -45.15
C PHE A 593 10.02 -27.33 -44.89
N LEU A 594 9.77 -26.03 -44.74
CA LEU A 594 10.83 -25.05 -44.43
C LEU A 594 11.50 -25.32 -43.08
N GLY A 595 10.74 -25.72 -42.06
CA GLY A 595 11.28 -26.04 -40.74
C GLY A 595 12.22 -27.26 -40.75
N VAL A 596 11.84 -28.33 -41.45
CA VAL A 596 12.64 -29.56 -41.58
C VAL A 596 13.88 -29.31 -42.44
N THR A 597 13.72 -28.68 -43.60
CA THR A 597 14.78 -28.60 -44.61
C THR A 597 15.86 -27.57 -44.27
N CYS A 598 15.47 -26.36 -43.86
CA CYS A 598 16.41 -25.25 -43.65
C CYS A 598 16.27 -24.56 -42.29
N GLY A 599 15.44 -25.08 -41.38
CA GLY A 599 15.13 -24.40 -40.12
C GLY A 599 14.58 -23.00 -40.37
N HIS A 600 13.66 -22.89 -41.34
CA HIS A 600 13.10 -21.63 -41.84
C HIS A 600 14.16 -20.66 -42.39
N GLY A 601 15.34 -21.14 -42.78
CA GLY A 601 16.46 -20.34 -43.30
C GLY A 601 17.56 -20.06 -42.28
N MET A 602 17.38 -20.43 -41.00
CA MET A 602 18.38 -20.20 -39.95
C MET A 602 19.48 -21.28 -39.90
N ARG A 603 19.20 -22.49 -40.40
CA ARG A 603 20.05 -23.67 -40.16
C ARG A 603 20.57 -24.25 -41.48
N ILE A 604 21.54 -23.57 -42.11
CA ILE A 604 22.09 -23.97 -43.42
C ILE A 604 22.62 -25.41 -43.46
N PHE A 605 23.21 -25.89 -42.35
CA PHE A 605 23.70 -27.27 -42.25
C PHE A 605 22.59 -28.32 -42.38
N ARG A 606 21.34 -27.99 -42.04
CA ARG A 606 20.19 -28.89 -42.31
C ARG A 606 19.97 -29.08 -43.80
N ILE A 607 20.21 -28.06 -44.62
CA ILE A 607 20.08 -28.18 -46.07
C ILE A 607 21.10 -29.20 -46.59
N PHE A 608 22.37 -29.08 -46.19
CA PHE A 608 23.40 -30.06 -46.57
C PHE A 608 23.08 -31.48 -46.08
N ALA A 609 22.58 -31.62 -44.85
CA ALA A 609 22.13 -32.92 -44.34
C ALA A 609 20.96 -33.48 -45.15
N VAL A 610 19.98 -32.66 -45.53
CA VAL A 610 18.85 -33.06 -46.39
C VAL A 610 19.34 -33.45 -47.79
N PHE A 611 20.29 -32.71 -48.38
CA PHE A 611 20.93 -33.08 -49.64
C PHE A 611 21.64 -34.44 -49.56
N ALA A 612 22.21 -34.78 -48.41
CA ALA A 612 22.82 -36.08 -48.18
C ALA A 612 21.77 -37.18 -47.95
N ILE A 613 20.68 -36.90 -47.22
CA ILE A 613 19.69 -37.91 -46.80
C ILE A 613 18.66 -38.21 -47.89
N VAL A 614 18.20 -37.20 -48.63
CA VAL A 614 17.10 -37.35 -49.59
C VAL A 614 17.34 -38.47 -50.61
N PRO A 615 18.50 -38.57 -51.29
CA PRO A 615 18.78 -39.69 -52.19
C PRO A 615 18.65 -41.07 -51.51
N LEU A 616 19.02 -41.18 -50.23
CA LEU A 616 18.89 -42.42 -49.47
C LEU A 616 17.42 -42.86 -49.32
N LEU A 617 16.46 -41.93 -49.34
CA LEU A 617 15.03 -42.23 -49.24
C LEU A 617 14.44 -42.76 -50.55
N PHE A 618 15.02 -42.39 -51.70
CA PHE A 618 14.58 -42.86 -53.02
C PHE A 618 15.13 -44.24 -53.37
N ALA A 619 16.33 -44.57 -52.90
CA ALA A 619 16.97 -45.85 -53.21
C ALA A 619 16.13 -47.10 -52.84
N PRO A 620 15.47 -47.21 -51.67
CA PRO A 620 14.58 -48.33 -51.37
C PRO A 620 13.39 -48.45 -52.31
N VAL A 621 12.90 -47.33 -52.86
CA VAL A 621 11.79 -47.32 -53.83
C VAL A 621 12.26 -47.87 -55.18
N TYR A 622 13.46 -47.51 -55.62
CA TYR A 622 14.06 -48.14 -56.79
C TYR A 622 14.40 -49.62 -56.55
N ALA A 623 14.69 -50.02 -55.31
CA ALA A 623 15.00 -51.42 -54.97
C ALA A 623 13.81 -52.39 -55.09
N PHE A 624 12.56 -51.89 -55.21
CA PHE A 624 11.40 -52.74 -55.56
C PHE A 624 11.58 -53.43 -56.92
N GLY A 625 12.31 -52.82 -57.85
CA GLY A 625 12.59 -53.38 -59.18
C GLY A 625 11.36 -53.73 -60.01
N GLY A 626 11.49 -54.77 -60.83
CA GLY A 626 10.42 -55.24 -61.73
C GLY A 626 10.08 -54.27 -62.86
N PRO A 627 9.03 -54.55 -63.66
CA PRO A 627 8.69 -53.73 -64.84
C PRO A 627 8.35 -52.27 -64.52
N ALA A 628 7.92 -51.96 -63.29
CA ALA A 628 7.57 -50.62 -62.86
C ALA A 628 8.78 -49.76 -62.49
N PHE A 629 9.76 -50.33 -61.77
CA PHE A 629 10.95 -49.61 -61.28
C PHE A 629 12.26 -50.02 -61.97
N ALA A 630 12.19 -50.69 -63.14
CA ALA A 630 13.36 -51.12 -63.89
C ALA A 630 14.33 -49.96 -64.22
N LEU A 631 15.62 -50.19 -63.99
CA LEU A 631 16.71 -49.27 -64.28
C LEU A 631 17.65 -49.88 -65.34
N GLU A 632 18.10 -49.07 -66.28
CA GLU A 632 19.14 -49.41 -67.26
C GLU A 632 20.51 -49.22 -66.62
N GLY A 633 21.42 -50.18 -66.83
CA GLY A 633 22.80 -50.10 -66.35
C GLY A 633 23.00 -50.30 -64.84
N VAL A 634 21.92 -50.58 -64.09
CA VAL A 634 21.93 -50.75 -62.63
C VAL A 634 21.30 -52.10 -62.27
N SER A 635 22.03 -52.95 -61.55
CA SER A 635 21.51 -54.25 -61.14
C SER A 635 20.62 -54.12 -59.89
N GLN A 636 19.44 -54.77 -59.91
CA GLN A 636 18.45 -54.70 -58.83
C GLN A 636 18.29 -56.07 -58.13
N PRO A 637 18.01 -56.09 -56.82
CA PRO A 637 17.86 -57.33 -56.06
C PRO A 637 16.57 -58.09 -56.42
N GLU A 638 16.61 -59.42 -56.31
CA GLU A 638 15.44 -60.28 -56.57
C GLU A 638 14.29 -60.06 -55.57
N SER A 639 14.61 -59.56 -54.38
CA SER A 639 13.63 -59.13 -53.37
C SER A 639 14.22 -58.04 -52.47
N ILE A 640 13.37 -57.23 -51.86
CA ILE A 640 13.79 -56.20 -50.89
C ILE A 640 14.56 -56.83 -49.73
N SER A 641 14.13 -58.00 -49.24
CA SER A 641 14.86 -58.71 -48.19
C SER A 641 16.28 -59.08 -48.63
N ALA A 642 16.46 -59.57 -49.86
CA ALA A 642 17.77 -59.96 -50.38
C ALA A 642 18.73 -58.77 -50.50
N ALA A 643 18.20 -57.56 -50.70
CA ALA A 643 18.96 -56.30 -50.74
C ALA A 643 19.75 -56.03 -49.44
N PHE A 644 19.23 -56.48 -48.30
CA PHE A 644 19.84 -56.22 -46.99
C PHE A 644 20.55 -57.45 -46.38
N THR A 645 20.17 -58.67 -46.77
CA THR A 645 20.63 -59.91 -46.12
C THR A 645 21.73 -60.67 -46.88
N SER A 646 22.10 -60.26 -48.09
CA SER A 646 23.10 -60.95 -48.91
C SER A 646 24.22 -60.00 -49.40
N PRO A 647 25.49 -60.46 -49.50
CA PRO A 647 26.57 -59.63 -50.03
C PRO A 647 26.31 -59.14 -51.48
N GLY A 648 25.65 -59.97 -52.30
CA GLY A 648 25.26 -59.59 -53.66
C GLY A 648 24.16 -58.52 -53.69
N GLY A 649 23.14 -58.65 -52.83
CA GLY A 649 22.09 -57.65 -52.69
C GLY A 649 22.57 -56.32 -52.11
N GLN A 650 23.57 -56.35 -51.21
CA GLN A 650 24.20 -55.15 -50.68
C GLN A 650 24.99 -54.39 -51.77
N ALA A 651 25.68 -55.11 -52.67
CA ALA A 651 26.34 -54.51 -53.82
C ALA A 651 25.34 -53.87 -54.80
N GLN A 652 24.22 -54.55 -55.06
CA GLN A 652 23.11 -54.01 -55.88
C GLN A 652 22.47 -52.77 -55.25
N LEU A 653 22.27 -52.77 -53.93
CA LEU A 653 21.77 -51.61 -53.20
C LEU A 653 22.73 -50.42 -53.32
N PHE A 654 24.04 -50.66 -53.30
CA PHE A 654 25.04 -49.62 -53.53
C PHE A 654 24.97 -49.03 -54.96
N GLU A 655 24.73 -49.85 -55.98
CA GLU A 655 24.51 -49.37 -57.36
C GLU A 655 23.23 -48.53 -57.46
N ILE A 656 22.15 -48.94 -56.82
CA ILE A 656 20.88 -48.19 -56.76
C ILE A 656 21.06 -46.87 -56.02
N LEU A 657 21.77 -46.86 -54.89
CA LEU A 657 22.12 -45.65 -54.15
C LEU A 657 22.94 -44.70 -55.02
N SER A 658 23.96 -45.23 -55.70
CA SER A 658 24.78 -44.45 -56.63
C SER A 658 23.94 -43.84 -57.75
N PHE A 659 23.02 -44.61 -58.34
CA PHE A 659 22.06 -44.11 -59.33
C PHE A 659 21.19 -42.97 -58.80
N SER A 660 20.65 -43.11 -57.59
CA SER A 660 19.85 -42.07 -56.93
C SER A 660 20.67 -40.79 -56.70
N TYR A 661 21.88 -40.87 -56.14
CA TYR A 661 22.74 -39.70 -55.94
C TYR A 661 23.13 -39.01 -57.26
N ILE A 662 23.48 -39.76 -58.30
CA ILE A 662 23.85 -39.21 -59.62
C ILE A 662 22.65 -38.51 -60.27
N THR A 663 21.45 -39.09 -60.11
CA THR A 663 20.20 -38.53 -60.61
C THR A 663 19.83 -37.26 -59.85
N PHE A 664 19.82 -37.32 -58.52
CA PHE A 664 19.50 -36.19 -57.65
C PHE A 664 20.47 -35.01 -57.82
N LEU A 665 21.78 -35.25 -57.89
CA LEU A 665 22.78 -34.19 -58.10
C LEU A 665 22.90 -33.75 -59.56
N THR A 666 22.13 -34.34 -60.47
CA THR A 666 22.15 -34.05 -61.92
C THR A 666 23.53 -34.23 -62.59
N ILE A 667 24.39 -35.08 -62.02
CA ILE A 667 25.74 -35.37 -62.55
C ILE A 667 25.65 -36.16 -63.86
N GLY A 668 24.71 -37.10 -63.94
CA GLY A 668 24.30 -37.77 -65.18
C GLY A 668 25.43 -38.33 -66.05
N TYR A 669 26.19 -39.31 -65.56
CA TYR A 669 27.30 -39.94 -66.31
C TYR A 669 26.89 -40.63 -67.64
N GLY A 670 25.60 -40.72 -67.95
CA GLY A 670 25.09 -41.14 -69.27
C GLY A 670 24.98 -42.64 -69.52
N PHE A 671 25.37 -43.48 -68.55
CA PHE A 671 25.35 -44.95 -68.68
C PHE A 671 24.17 -45.64 -67.99
N ASN A 672 23.43 -44.94 -67.11
CA ASN A 672 22.34 -45.48 -66.31
C ASN A 672 21.07 -44.62 -66.46
N GLY A 673 19.88 -45.22 -66.49
CA GLY A 673 18.63 -44.47 -66.71
C GLY A 673 17.33 -45.18 -66.31
N PRO A 674 16.22 -44.45 -66.06
CA PRO A 674 14.94 -45.04 -65.69
C PRO A 674 14.21 -45.66 -66.90
N GLN A 675 13.89 -46.95 -66.84
CA GLN A 675 13.18 -47.67 -67.91
C GLN A 675 11.73 -47.96 -67.57
N GLY A 676 11.46 -48.38 -66.34
CA GLY A 676 10.11 -48.67 -65.87
C GLY A 676 9.24 -47.41 -65.81
N TRP A 677 7.93 -47.56 -66.02
CA TRP A 677 7.00 -46.42 -66.06
C TRP A 677 6.98 -45.63 -64.74
N ALA A 678 7.11 -46.30 -63.59
CA ALA A 678 7.14 -45.65 -62.28
C ALA A 678 8.52 -44.99 -62.02
N ALA A 679 9.62 -45.65 -62.41
CA ALA A 679 10.96 -45.05 -62.36
C ALA A 679 11.06 -43.78 -63.21
N ARG A 680 10.40 -43.73 -64.38
CA ARG A 680 10.34 -42.56 -65.26
C ARG A 680 9.53 -41.39 -64.70
N ILE A 681 8.66 -41.63 -63.72
CA ILE A 681 7.96 -40.58 -62.97
C ILE A 681 8.80 -40.16 -61.75
N LEU A 682 9.43 -41.14 -61.09
CA LEU A 682 10.18 -40.91 -59.86
C LEU A 682 11.48 -40.13 -60.08
N ALA A 683 12.25 -40.44 -61.12
CA ALA A 683 13.52 -39.77 -61.40
C ALA A 683 13.38 -38.26 -61.69
N PRO A 684 12.41 -37.79 -62.51
CA PRO A 684 12.14 -36.35 -62.64
C PRO A 684 11.71 -35.68 -61.33
N PHE A 685 10.96 -36.37 -60.47
CA PHE A 685 10.57 -35.83 -59.16
C PHE A 685 11.77 -35.68 -58.23
N GLU A 686 12.69 -36.65 -58.24
CA GLU A 686 13.96 -36.60 -57.52
C GLU A 686 14.84 -35.42 -57.99
N VAL A 687 14.95 -35.21 -59.31
CA VAL A 687 15.64 -34.05 -59.89
C VAL A 687 14.96 -32.73 -59.51
N TYR A 688 13.63 -32.66 -59.59
CA TYR A 688 12.86 -31.47 -59.25
C TYR A 688 13.04 -31.08 -57.76
N LEU A 689 13.05 -32.08 -56.87
CA LEU A 689 13.31 -31.87 -55.44
C LEU A 689 14.71 -31.32 -55.20
N SER A 690 15.73 -31.80 -55.93
CA SER A 690 17.08 -31.24 -55.89
C SER A 690 17.12 -29.75 -56.28
N VAL A 691 16.39 -29.36 -57.33
CA VAL A 691 16.29 -27.95 -57.74
C VAL A 691 15.62 -27.10 -56.66
N ILE A 692 14.53 -27.59 -56.05
CA ILE A 692 13.86 -26.89 -54.94
C ILE A 692 14.82 -26.70 -53.76
N LEU A 693 15.49 -27.78 -53.34
CA LEU A 693 16.44 -27.74 -52.23
C LEU A 693 17.64 -26.83 -52.55
N GLY A 694 18.07 -26.77 -53.81
CA GLY A 694 19.09 -25.83 -54.27
C GLY A 694 18.63 -24.37 -54.15
N GLY A 695 17.37 -24.10 -54.51
CA GLY A 695 16.73 -22.80 -54.26
C GLY A 695 16.68 -22.42 -52.79
N LEU A 696 16.52 -23.40 -51.87
CA LEU A 696 16.56 -23.14 -50.43
C LEU A 696 17.94 -22.70 -49.93
N VAL A 697 19.03 -23.14 -50.55
CA VAL A 697 20.38 -22.64 -50.21
C VAL A 697 20.45 -21.13 -50.47
N LEU A 698 19.98 -20.69 -51.63
CA LEU A 698 19.95 -19.27 -51.99
C LEU A 698 19.02 -18.49 -51.04
N TYR A 699 17.83 -19.01 -50.77
CA TYR A 699 16.89 -18.43 -49.80
C TYR A 699 17.54 -18.25 -48.42
N ALA A 700 18.21 -19.29 -47.90
CA ALA A 700 18.87 -19.24 -46.60
C ALA A 700 20.04 -18.24 -46.58
N LEU A 701 20.82 -18.14 -47.66
CA LEU A 701 21.90 -17.17 -47.77
C LEU A 701 21.39 -15.73 -47.82
N ILE A 702 20.37 -15.45 -48.63
CA ILE A 702 19.74 -14.12 -48.72
C ILE A 702 19.17 -13.74 -47.36
N LYS A 703 18.42 -14.63 -46.72
CA LYS A 703 17.83 -14.35 -45.41
C LYS A 703 18.87 -14.13 -44.32
N ARG A 704 20.03 -14.78 -44.42
CA ARG A 704 21.15 -14.56 -43.49
C ARG A 704 21.90 -13.25 -43.73
N SER A 705 21.78 -12.66 -44.92
CA SER A 705 22.35 -11.33 -45.22
C SER A 705 21.41 -10.15 -44.92
N GLU A 706 20.11 -10.42 -44.75
CA GLU A 706 19.12 -9.45 -44.29
C GLU A 706 19.11 -9.32 -42.75
N MET A 707 19.72 -10.29 -42.09
CA MET A 707 20.10 -10.27 -40.68
C MET A 707 21.50 -9.68 -40.57
#